data_AF-A0A9D4L662-F1
#
_entry.id   AF-A0A9D4L662-F1
#
_cell.length_a   1.000
_cell.length_b   1.000
_cell.length_c   1.000
_cell.angle_alpha   90.00
_cell.angle_beta   90.00
_cell.angle_gamma   90.00
#
_symmetry.space_group_name_H-M   'P 1'
#
loop_
_entity.id
_entity.type
_entity.pdbx_description
1 polymer ?
#
loop_
_entity_poly.entity_id
_entity_poly.type
_entity_poly.pdbx_seq_one_letter_code
_entity_poly.pdbx_strand_id
1 'polypeptide(L)'
;MNLDKSPNYRKIEHSDNPTSRQVKQRSLEWFEQRSKARITGSTMYVALGLDGLAKQKDNFDVTVGGLHERTKPETVKAAMEHGTLNEINAAATMVGKVLPMICPEQKVFEEGYVSMDSTKSKSFMVVSPGGSVRIDDNEETTTFAIEYKCPIYDVQHHFPARYLLQCLSEIEALNVESLIYLCWRPDLSTVFKVNRNSMLFKKAFDLAVNMYDVEKPKRPTKLADETKMLKTEINELCRTNSTVEFIGVFRSLTHNSSANNIHDAGKFILRRFDLMLTEMLSNYEKYYELQRIPATEAVVFLCCDLDRIWGKETVHSVPVCWFPKGSSLDTCTMRNISESVLNTCAEAGIHIPAVSFDGQWHNIAVRDVNEKPLTLLQLQKDVWKTVERMPKNDVLKSIASKNKVVKRLVHTWFDDEGSVKHAIICTNGGIVLPKISESVSLQRVKARKQIAYASNMPDEQLQIAENNFVEPDEQPFENNERIELDDGTVNSDSVDTEAIGKLIIETQKHEAKRISLTEVDKASILTQFKVDKYCNAKGQWDDSSLNSLSVYFQSEQTLRKFRDTELRVIVRYINRNYNMKIKESEKKEAKLQTLCNLLSMEYSSDQSHHHSKRSKIQQPKRLAEQAFKIVSNRLKKSDLNIIYSEYLWPQELQMWNTVHNTSCIGLQEEEQFYVSSYSESRKQPEVNCIDSSHLLTRMRRKSAKGGLDGLTNEAWRTVAKSKKTALSLGMVDCILEPMTVSVANTHFSQAVEHEMRLNGDTKEAELCEDIRNWWLAEDEAGIPAEQRIELRSKLRSRLMSSVDFSKFPPPGMFINGWPTQLWEAVIASIDAKKILYSLVPTHKYNVRAFSSMMGETFFSELTLYDRRGQGTVTSREFGQYIDTTIEKLHMRLDPERYL
;
A
#
# COMPACT_ATOMS: atom_id res chain seq x y z
N MET A 1 -44.92 1.50 39.92
CA MET A 1 -44.10 2.72 39.75
C MET A 1 -45.07 3.87 39.88
N ASN A 2 -45.00 4.65 40.99
CA ASN A 2 -45.94 5.76 41.17
C ASN A 2 -45.69 6.82 40.08
N LEU A 3 -46.50 6.75 39.03
CA LEU A 3 -46.30 7.52 37.79
C LEU A 3 -46.45 9.02 38.04
N ASP A 4 -47.39 9.40 38.90
CA ASP A 4 -47.63 10.81 39.27
C ASP A 4 -46.44 11.43 40.01
N LYS A 5 -45.53 10.62 40.58
CA LYS A 5 -44.28 11.08 41.21
C LYS A 5 -43.05 10.96 40.30
N SER A 6 -43.20 10.43 39.08
CA SER A 6 -42.07 10.24 38.17
C SER A 6 -41.63 11.60 37.60
N PRO A 7 -40.32 11.95 37.66
CA PRO A 7 -39.84 13.18 37.03
C PRO A 7 -39.96 13.17 35.51
N ASN A 8 -40.17 11.98 34.91
CA ASN A 8 -40.28 11.78 33.46
C ASN A 8 -41.73 11.66 32.97
N TYR A 9 -42.72 11.93 33.82
CA TYR A 9 -44.13 12.00 33.45
C TYR A 9 -44.70 13.38 33.78
N ARG A 10 -45.55 13.90 32.89
CA ARG A 10 -46.24 15.18 33.04
C ARG A 10 -47.71 14.97 32.73
N LYS A 11 -48.53 15.13 33.78
CA LYS A 11 -49.98 15.06 33.72
C LYS A 11 -50.54 16.39 33.24
N ILE A 12 -51.68 16.39 32.57
CA ILE A 12 -52.41 17.63 32.31
C ILE A 12 -52.90 18.21 33.65
N GLU A 13 -52.46 19.42 33.98
CA GLU A 13 -52.92 20.21 35.13
C GLU A 13 -54.13 21.07 34.74
N HIS A 14 -54.98 21.41 35.71
CA HIS A 14 -56.12 22.31 35.46
C HIS A 14 -55.61 23.73 35.21
N SER A 15 -55.90 24.26 34.02
CA SER A 15 -55.67 25.66 33.64
C SER A 15 -57.03 26.36 33.47
N ASP A 16 -57.11 27.64 33.83
CA ASP A 16 -58.30 28.46 33.63
C ASP A 16 -58.57 28.76 32.14
N ASN A 17 -57.54 28.65 31.28
CA ASN A 17 -57.62 28.79 29.82
C ASN A 17 -56.72 27.73 29.14
N PRO A 18 -57.15 26.45 29.09
CA PRO A 18 -56.34 25.40 28.50
C PRO A 18 -56.24 25.54 26.98
N THR A 19 -55.07 25.27 26.40
CA THR A 19 -54.96 24.99 24.95
C THR A 19 -55.70 23.68 24.63
N SER A 20 -56.02 23.41 23.36
CA SER A 20 -56.70 22.16 22.99
C SER A 20 -55.93 20.91 23.43
N ARG A 21 -54.58 20.97 23.43
CA ARG A 21 -53.69 19.91 23.91
C ARG A 21 -53.64 19.79 25.43
N GLN A 22 -54.12 20.78 26.17
CA GLN A 22 -54.25 20.77 27.63
C GLN A 22 -55.66 20.42 28.12
N VAL A 23 -56.61 20.16 27.21
CA VAL A 23 -57.95 19.70 27.59
C VAL A 23 -57.89 18.22 27.93
N LYS A 24 -58.13 17.86 29.19
CA LYS A 24 -58.07 16.46 29.64
C LYS A 24 -59.03 15.57 28.85
N GLN A 25 -58.52 14.46 28.32
CA GLN A 25 -59.35 13.49 27.60
C GLN A 25 -60.45 12.93 28.50
N ARG A 26 -61.62 12.66 27.91
CA ARG A 26 -62.87 12.25 28.59
C ARG A 26 -63.50 13.33 29.49
N SER A 27 -63.00 14.56 29.47
CA SER A 27 -63.74 15.70 30.04
C SER A 27 -64.97 16.05 29.18
N LEU A 28 -65.91 16.79 29.75
CA LEU A 28 -67.10 17.28 29.02
C LEU A 28 -66.70 18.10 27.78
N GLU A 29 -65.71 18.98 27.94
CA GLU A 29 -65.19 19.81 26.84
C GLU A 29 -64.60 18.94 25.71
N TRP A 30 -63.81 17.92 26.06
CA TRP A 30 -63.25 16.99 25.08
C TRP A 30 -64.34 16.25 24.29
N PHE A 31 -65.41 15.79 24.96
CA PHE A 31 -66.55 15.17 24.28
C PHE A 31 -67.30 16.14 23.37
N GLU A 32 -67.51 17.38 23.82
CA GLU A 32 -68.19 18.40 23.04
C GLU A 32 -67.43 18.68 21.73
N GLN A 33 -66.11 18.85 21.81
CA GLN A 33 -65.28 19.15 20.63
C GLN A 33 -65.26 17.99 19.64
N ARG A 34 -65.18 16.75 20.13
CA ARG A 34 -65.26 15.56 19.28
C ARG A 34 -66.63 15.38 18.62
N SER A 35 -67.71 15.81 19.28
CA SER A 35 -69.06 15.73 18.72
C SER A 35 -69.29 16.69 17.55
N LYS A 36 -68.50 17.78 17.48
CA LYS A 36 -68.53 18.76 16.37
C LYS A 36 -67.82 18.26 15.12
N ALA A 37 -66.92 17.29 15.25
CA ALA A 37 -66.13 16.76 14.15
C ALA A 37 -66.92 15.76 13.30
N ARG A 38 -66.64 15.73 11.98
CA ARG A 38 -67.21 14.71 11.08
C ARG A 38 -66.55 13.35 11.28
N ILE A 39 -65.27 13.36 11.61
CA ILE A 39 -64.43 12.17 11.79
C ILE A 39 -63.48 12.41 12.97
N THR A 40 -63.00 11.34 13.61
CA THR A 40 -61.95 11.42 14.60
C THR A 40 -60.78 10.51 14.21
N GLY A 41 -59.59 10.72 14.77
CA GLY A 41 -58.41 9.87 14.51
C GLY A 41 -58.72 8.37 14.57
N SER A 42 -59.44 7.94 15.61
CA SER A 42 -59.80 6.54 15.82
C SER A 42 -60.96 6.03 14.94
N THR A 43 -61.77 6.91 14.34
CA THR A 43 -62.87 6.52 13.45
C THR A 43 -62.52 6.60 11.96
N MET A 44 -61.37 7.17 11.59
CA MET A 44 -60.95 7.35 10.19
C MET A 44 -60.98 6.04 9.39
N TYR A 45 -60.48 4.94 9.97
CA TYR A 45 -60.46 3.62 9.30
C TYR A 45 -61.89 3.13 8.97
N VAL A 46 -62.84 3.36 9.88
CA VAL A 46 -64.24 2.99 9.71
C VAL A 46 -64.97 3.93 8.75
N ALA A 47 -64.73 5.24 8.86
CA ALA A 47 -65.32 6.28 8.01
C ALA A 47 -64.98 6.07 6.53
N LEU A 48 -63.77 5.57 6.23
CA LEU A 48 -63.36 5.24 4.88
C LEU A 48 -63.90 3.89 4.36
N GLY A 49 -64.58 3.11 5.20
CA GLY A 49 -65.15 1.81 4.85
C GLY A 49 -64.16 0.65 4.82
N LEU A 50 -62.96 0.83 5.38
CA LEU A 50 -61.92 -0.21 5.43
C LEU A 50 -62.34 -1.40 6.33
N ASP A 51 -63.24 -1.15 7.27
CA ASP A 51 -63.85 -2.12 8.18
C ASP A 51 -65.16 -2.74 7.65
N GLY A 52 -65.54 -2.38 6.42
CA GLY A 52 -66.74 -2.87 5.73
C GLY A 52 -67.85 -1.82 5.61
N LEU A 53 -68.69 -1.99 4.59
CA LEU A 53 -69.75 -1.04 4.22
C LEU A 53 -70.77 -0.80 5.34
N ALA A 54 -71.12 -1.85 6.09
CA ALA A 54 -72.10 -1.75 7.18
C ALA A 54 -71.65 -0.77 8.26
N LYS A 55 -70.40 -0.91 8.73
CA LYS A 55 -69.81 -0.01 9.73
C LYS A 55 -69.60 1.41 9.19
N GLN A 56 -69.29 1.54 7.90
CA GLN A 56 -69.18 2.85 7.24
C GLN A 56 -70.53 3.59 7.25
N LYS A 57 -71.62 2.88 6.90
CA LYS A 57 -72.98 3.42 6.95
C LYS A 57 -73.36 3.84 8.36
N ASP A 58 -73.09 3.00 9.36
CA ASP A 58 -73.38 3.32 10.75
C ASP A 58 -72.60 4.58 11.22
N ASN A 59 -71.33 4.71 10.85
CA ASN A 59 -70.55 5.93 11.13
C ASN A 59 -71.13 7.16 10.44
N PHE A 60 -71.51 7.05 9.16
CA PHE A 60 -72.14 8.13 8.40
C PHE A 60 -73.47 8.58 9.00
N ASP A 61 -74.31 7.62 9.39
CA ASP A 61 -75.63 7.86 9.98
C ASP A 61 -75.52 8.64 11.30
N VAL A 62 -74.47 8.38 12.09
CA VAL A 62 -74.18 9.12 13.33
C VAL A 62 -73.62 10.52 13.04
N THR A 63 -72.58 10.64 12.20
CA THR A 63 -71.83 11.91 12.06
C THR A 63 -72.44 12.90 11.06
N VAL A 64 -73.24 12.41 10.10
CA VAL A 64 -73.94 13.23 9.10
C VAL A 64 -75.44 13.19 9.30
N GLY A 65 -76.00 11.99 9.57
CA GLY A 65 -77.44 11.80 9.74
C GLY A 65 -77.99 12.27 11.09
N GLY A 66 -77.13 12.60 12.06
CA GLY A 66 -77.53 13.04 13.40
C GLY A 66 -78.21 11.95 14.23
N LEU A 67 -78.09 10.68 13.83
CA LEU A 67 -78.62 9.56 14.59
C LEU A 67 -77.78 9.34 15.85
N HIS A 68 -78.44 9.06 16.97
CA HIS A 68 -77.74 8.67 18.19
C HIS A 68 -76.93 7.39 17.96
N GLU A 69 -75.71 7.36 18.49
CA GLU A 69 -74.84 6.19 18.44
C GLU A 69 -75.60 4.97 19.02
N ARG A 70 -75.67 3.88 18.26
CA ARG A 70 -76.32 2.65 18.74
C ARG A 70 -75.66 2.20 20.04
N THR A 71 -76.46 1.72 20.99
CA THR A 71 -75.95 1.20 22.25
C THR A 71 -74.92 0.09 21.98
N LYS A 72 -73.69 0.30 22.44
CA LYS A 72 -72.60 -0.67 22.25
C LYS A 72 -72.92 -1.96 23.02
N PRO A 73 -72.60 -3.15 22.46
CA PRO A 73 -72.72 -4.41 23.19
C PRO A 73 -71.94 -4.36 24.51
N GLU A 74 -72.42 -5.07 25.53
CA GLU A 74 -71.84 -5.03 26.87
C GLU A 74 -70.36 -5.45 26.88
N THR A 75 -69.99 -6.40 26.00
CA THR A 75 -68.60 -6.83 25.79
C THR A 75 -67.69 -5.71 25.28
N VAL A 76 -68.22 -4.80 24.45
CA VAL A 76 -67.48 -3.64 23.93
C VAL A 76 -67.33 -2.57 25.00
N LYS A 77 -68.37 -2.33 25.82
CA LYS A 77 -68.29 -1.40 26.95
C LYS A 77 -67.25 -1.85 27.97
N ALA A 78 -67.29 -3.13 28.35
CA ALA A 78 -66.31 -3.72 29.27
C ALA A 78 -64.87 -3.60 28.72
N ALA A 79 -64.67 -3.78 27.40
CA ALA A 79 -63.36 -3.56 26.76
C ALA A 79 -62.91 -2.10 26.79
N MET A 80 -63.82 -1.14 26.60
CA MET A 80 -63.52 0.29 26.68
C MET A 80 -63.19 0.73 28.11
N GLU A 81 -63.93 0.23 29.10
CA GLU A 81 -63.66 0.47 30.52
C GLU A 81 -62.33 -0.15 30.95
N HIS A 82 -62.06 -1.40 30.55
CA HIS A 82 -60.78 -2.06 30.78
C HIS A 82 -59.62 -1.26 30.18
N GLY A 83 -59.78 -0.78 28.94
CA GLY A 83 -58.81 0.08 28.27
C GLY A 83 -58.51 1.34 29.06
N THR A 84 -59.58 2.01 29.49
CA THR A 84 -59.52 3.25 30.28
C THR A 84 -58.81 3.06 31.63
N LEU A 85 -59.14 1.99 32.37
CA LEU A 85 -58.55 1.72 33.68
C LEU A 85 -57.06 1.38 33.61
N ASN A 86 -56.60 0.78 32.51
CA ASN A 86 -55.24 0.27 32.37
C ASN A 86 -54.31 1.19 31.57
N GLU A 87 -54.83 2.25 30.98
CA GLU A 87 -54.04 3.24 30.25
C GLU A 87 -52.91 3.84 31.11
N ILE A 88 -53.16 4.06 32.40
CA ILE A 88 -52.13 4.53 33.34
C ILE A 88 -51.01 3.50 33.58
N ASN A 89 -51.31 2.21 33.46
CA ASN A 89 -50.30 1.15 33.55
C ASN A 89 -49.47 1.06 32.26
N ALA A 90 -50.10 1.29 31.11
CA ALA A 90 -49.42 1.45 29.82
C ALA A 90 -48.45 2.63 29.86
N ALA A 91 -48.89 3.78 30.35
CA ALA A 91 -48.05 4.96 30.56
C ALA A 91 -46.92 4.69 31.57
N ALA A 92 -47.18 3.97 32.67
CA ALA A 92 -46.13 3.57 33.61
C ALA A 92 -45.07 2.66 32.97
N THR A 93 -45.49 1.76 32.08
CA THR A 93 -44.57 0.91 31.31
C THR A 93 -43.77 1.73 30.31
N MET A 94 -44.41 2.70 29.64
CA MET A 94 -43.74 3.62 28.74
C MET A 94 -42.64 4.39 29.49
N VAL A 95 -42.96 5.06 30.60
CA VAL A 95 -42.00 5.90 31.33
C VAL A 95 -40.93 5.08 32.06
N GLY A 96 -41.27 3.90 32.60
CA GLY A 96 -40.36 3.12 33.43
C GLY A 96 -39.51 2.09 32.67
N LYS A 97 -39.88 1.72 31.44
CA LYS A 97 -39.20 0.65 30.68
C LYS A 97 -38.86 1.04 29.25
N VAL A 98 -39.78 1.66 28.53
CA VAL A 98 -39.60 1.93 27.10
C VAL A 98 -38.81 3.22 26.89
N LEU A 99 -39.27 4.33 27.46
CA LEU A 99 -38.66 5.66 27.32
C LEU A 99 -37.18 5.69 27.73
N PRO A 100 -36.74 5.09 28.85
CA PRO A 100 -35.32 5.06 29.21
C PRO A 100 -34.45 4.33 28.19
N MET A 101 -35.02 3.41 27.40
CA MET A 101 -34.30 2.69 26.36
C MET A 101 -34.25 3.48 25.04
N ILE A 102 -35.33 4.16 24.68
CA ILE A 102 -35.42 4.84 23.37
C ILE A 102 -34.98 6.31 23.41
N CYS A 103 -35.30 7.04 24.48
CA CYS A 103 -35.10 8.49 24.62
C CYS A 103 -34.92 8.86 26.10
N PRO A 104 -33.76 8.55 26.72
CA PRO A 104 -33.58 8.61 28.18
C PRO A 104 -33.75 9.99 28.80
N GLU A 105 -33.48 11.05 28.03
CA GLU A 105 -33.52 12.44 28.50
C GLU A 105 -34.91 13.10 28.34
N GLN A 106 -35.88 12.39 27.77
CA GLN A 106 -37.18 12.94 27.42
C GLN A 106 -38.27 12.54 28.43
N LYS A 107 -39.40 13.23 28.38
CA LYS A 107 -40.54 13.05 29.29
C LYS A 107 -41.80 12.76 28.50
N VAL A 108 -42.69 11.97 29.10
CA VAL A 108 -44.03 11.70 28.56
C VAL A 108 -45.01 12.75 29.08
N PHE A 109 -45.78 13.35 28.18
CA PHE A 109 -46.83 14.31 28.45
C PHE A 109 -48.19 13.71 28.06
N GLU A 110 -49.20 13.89 28.93
CA GLU A 110 -50.59 13.67 28.54
C GLU A 110 -51.01 14.71 27.49
N GLU A 111 -51.84 14.29 26.53
CA GLU A 111 -52.34 15.13 25.44
C GLU A 111 -53.86 15.18 25.44
N GLY A 112 -54.41 16.35 25.13
CA GLY A 112 -55.84 16.58 24.96
C GLY A 112 -56.31 16.21 23.56
N TYR A 113 -56.57 17.22 22.73
CA TYR A 113 -56.94 17.03 21.34
C TYR A 113 -56.34 18.09 20.41
N VAL A 114 -56.32 17.76 19.13
CA VAL A 114 -55.96 18.66 18.04
C VAL A 114 -57.07 18.60 16.98
N SER A 115 -57.57 19.76 16.60
CA SER A 115 -58.53 19.90 15.50
C SER A 115 -57.79 20.08 14.18
N MET A 116 -58.15 19.27 13.18
CA MET A 116 -57.67 19.36 11.81
C MET A 116 -58.78 19.90 10.93
N ASP A 117 -58.51 21.02 10.29
CA ASP A 117 -59.44 21.69 9.38
C ASP A 117 -59.40 21.01 8.01
N SER A 118 -60.54 21.01 7.34
CA SER A 118 -60.60 20.77 5.89
C SER A 118 -60.71 22.10 5.15
N THR A 119 -60.81 22.05 3.83
CA THR A 119 -60.99 23.27 3.01
C THR A 119 -62.33 23.97 3.26
N LYS A 120 -63.36 23.27 3.78
CA LYS A 120 -64.70 23.85 4.01
C LYS A 120 -65.17 23.85 5.46
N SER A 121 -64.70 22.91 6.28
CA SER A 121 -65.14 22.75 7.67
C SER A 121 -63.99 22.98 8.63
N LYS A 122 -64.16 23.93 9.54
CA LYS A 122 -63.30 24.05 10.73
C LYS A 122 -63.53 22.84 11.63
N SER A 123 -62.46 22.26 12.15
CA SER A 123 -62.47 21.06 12.98
C SER A 123 -63.16 19.86 12.30
N PHE A 124 -62.91 19.68 10.99
CA PHE A 124 -63.41 18.53 10.24
C PHE A 124 -63.07 17.20 10.91
N MET A 125 -61.83 17.09 11.39
CA MET A 125 -61.33 15.92 12.10
C MET A 125 -60.75 16.29 13.46
N VAL A 126 -61.07 15.53 14.50
CA VAL A 126 -60.46 15.71 15.84
C VAL A 126 -59.61 14.50 16.20
N VAL A 127 -58.35 14.75 16.55
CA VAL A 127 -57.35 13.74 16.90
C VAL A 127 -56.98 13.89 18.37
N SER A 128 -56.83 12.77 19.08
CA SER A 128 -56.54 12.76 20.53
C SER A 128 -55.47 11.71 20.81
N PRO A 129 -54.18 12.07 20.69
CA PRO A 129 -53.08 11.14 20.96
C PRO A 129 -53.10 10.65 22.41
N GLY A 130 -52.71 9.40 22.67
CA GLY A 130 -52.59 8.88 24.05
C GLY A 130 -51.54 9.62 24.89
N GLY A 131 -50.59 10.29 24.24
CA GLY A 131 -49.64 11.20 24.85
C GLY A 131 -48.60 11.68 23.84
N SER A 132 -47.58 12.37 24.32
CA SER A 132 -46.41 12.73 23.52
C SER A 132 -45.12 12.65 24.32
N VAL A 133 -44.00 12.61 23.61
CA VAL A 133 -42.65 12.66 24.19
C VAL A 133 -42.04 14.01 23.85
N ARG A 134 -41.50 14.71 24.86
CA ARG A 134 -40.90 16.05 24.70
C ARG A 134 -39.65 16.19 25.57
N ILE A 135 -38.79 17.15 25.23
CA ILE A 135 -37.59 17.48 26.02
C ILE A 135 -37.97 18.34 27.24
N ASP A 136 -38.85 19.31 27.02
CA ASP A 136 -39.33 20.26 28.01
C ASP A 136 -40.86 20.44 27.88
N ASP A 137 -41.41 21.40 28.63
CA ASP A 137 -42.84 21.68 28.62
C ASP A 137 -43.30 22.41 27.33
N ASN A 138 -42.38 22.79 26.42
CA ASN A 138 -42.71 23.43 25.16
C ASN A 138 -43.30 22.41 24.17
N GLU A 139 -44.51 22.70 23.69
CA GLU A 139 -45.22 21.90 22.70
C GLU A 139 -44.47 21.74 21.36
N GLU A 140 -43.61 22.69 21.00
CA GLU A 140 -42.79 22.64 19.78
C GLU A 140 -41.63 21.63 19.87
N THR A 141 -41.27 21.17 21.07
CA THR A 141 -40.20 20.18 21.27
C THR A 141 -40.71 18.74 21.23
N THR A 142 -41.93 18.53 20.72
CA THR A 142 -42.51 17.20 20.60
C THR A 142 -41.71 16.34 19.61
N THR A 143 -41.20 15.19 20.08
CA THR A 143 -40.37 14.28 19.29
C THR A 143 -41.16 13.05 18.81
N PHE A 144 -42.05 12.53 19.66
CA PHE A 144 -42.90 11.39 19.34
C PHE A 144 -44.33 11.65 19.80
N ALA A 145 -45.30 11.17 19.03
CA ALA A 145 -46.63 10.90 19.55
C ALA A 145 -46.65 9.53 20.25
N ILE A 146 -47.66 9.26 21.08
CA ILE A 146 -47.82 7.97 21.77
C ILE A 146 -49.27 7.52 21.64
N GLU A 147 -49.47 6.25 21.31
CA GLU A 147 -50.79 5.61 21.36
C GLU A 147 -50.77 4.37 22.25
N TYR A 148 -51.70 4.31 23.20
CA TYR A 148 -51.84 3.19 24.13
C TYR A 148 -53.03 2.31 23.76
N LYS A 149 -52.82 0.99 23.72
CA LYS A 149 -53.92 0.00 23.64
C LYS A 149 -53.78 -1.02 24.77
N CYS A 150 -54.84 -1.21 25.55
CA CYS A 150 -54.88 -2.23 26.59
C CYS A 150 -55.98 -3.27 26.27
N PRO A 151 -55.70 -4.29 25.45
CA PRO A 151 -56.67 -5.33 25.10
C PRO A 151 -56.94 -6.28 26.27
N ILE A 152 -58.16 -6.83 26.33
CA ILE A 152 -58.55 -7.83 27.35
C ILE A 152 -57.82 -9.17 27.17
N TYR A 153 -57.77 -9.68 25.94
CA TYR A 153 -57.39 -11.07 25.68
C TYR A 153 -55.91 -11.25 25.39
N ASP A 154 -55.40 -10.74 24.27
CA ASP A 154 -54.02 -10.97 23.86
C ASP A 154 -53.31 -9.67 23.52
N VAL A 155 -52.01 -9.63 23.84
CA VAL A 155 -51.12 -8.60 23.35
C VAL A 155 -50.84 -8.81 21.87
N GLN A 156 -50.66 -7.72 21.15
CA GLN A 156 -50.52 -7.76 19.71
C GLN A 156 -49.06 -7.94 19.32
N HIS A 157 -48.68 -9.17 18.98
CA HIS A 157 -47.34 -9.48 18.46
C HIS A 157 -47.09 -8.97 17.04
N HIS A 158 -48.15 -8.56 16.34
CA HIS A 158 -48.10 -7.91 15.04
C HIS A 158 -48.92 -6.63 15.09
N PHE A 159 -48.45 -5.57 14.43
CA PHE A 159 -49.17 -4.30 14.40
C PHE A 159 -50.51 -4.45 13.65
N PRO A 160 -51.65 -4.16 14.27
CA PRO A 160 -52.94 -4.28 13.58
C PRO A 160 -53.15 -3.13 12.60
N ALA A 161 -53.26 -3.47 11.31
CA ALA A 161 -53.47 -2.54 10.20
C ALA A 161 -54.58 -1.50 10.45
N ARG A 162 -55.63 -1.85 11.21
CA ARG A 162 -56.73 -0.95 11.57
C ARG A 162 -56.31 0.30 12.36
N TYR A 163 -55.16 0.25 13.04
CA TYR A 163 -54.65 1.38 13.82
C TYR A 163 -53.67 2.26 13.05
N LEU A 164 -53.24 1.87 11.85
CA LEU A 164 -52.24 2.64 11.09
C LEU A 164 -52.71 4.07 10.81
N LEU A 165 -53.94 4.23 10.29
CA LEU A 165 -54.49 5.56 10.00
C LEU A 165 -54.72 6.38 11.26
N GLN A 166 -55.08 5.74 12.38
CA GLN A 166 -55.17 6.44 13.67
C GLN A 166 -53.80 7.01 14.05
N CYS A 167 -52.75 6.18 14.01
CA CYS A 167 -51.39 6.59 14.36
C CYS A 167 -50.87 7.70 13.42
N LEU A 168 -51.09 7.57 12.11
CA LEU A 168 -50.70 8.60 11.14
C LEU A 168 -51.46 9.92 11.35
N SER A 169 -52.71 9.86 11.80
CA SER A 169 -53.47 11.07 12.14
C SER A 169 -52.85 11.79 13.34
N GLU A 170 -52.39 11.06 14.36
CA GLU A 170 -51.73 11.61 15.54
C GLU A 170 -50.35 12.19 15.20
N ILE A 171 -49.60 11.51 14.32
CA ILE A 171 -48.31 11.99 13.80
C ILE A 171 -48.48 13.33 13.08
N GLU A 172 -49.48 13.44 12.20
CA GLU A 172 -49.72 14.66 11.42
C GLU A 172 -50.33 15.78 12.27
N ALA A 173 -51.19 15.44 13.23
CA ALA A 173 -51.77 16.41 14.16
C ALA A 173 -50.72 17.05 15.10
N LEU A 174 -49.74 16.27 15.56
CA LEU A 174 -48.64 16.78 16.39
C LEU A 174 -47.42 17.25 15.58
N ASN A 175 -47.46 17.10 14.25
CA ASN A 175 -46.36 17.38 13.33
C ASN A 175 -45.02 16.76 13.76
N VAL A 176 -45.04 15.46 14.05
CA VAL A 176 -43.86 14.68 14.46
C VAL A 176 -43.41 13.72 13.35
N GLU A 177 -42.20 13.19 13.44
CA GLU A 177 -41.69 12.20 12.47
C GLU A 177 -42.15 10.76 12.75
N SER A 178 -42.57 10.47 13.99
CA SER A 178 -43.02 9.13 14.35
C SER A 178 -43.88 9.08 15.61
N LEU A 179 -44.56 7.95 15.80
CA LEU A 179 -45.38 7.62 16.96
C LEU A 179 -44.92 6.31 17.59
N ILE A 180 -44.97 6.22 18.92
CA ILE A 180 -44.80 4.98 19.66
C ILE A 180 -46.16 4.37 19.96
N TYR A 181 -46.41 3.19 19.38
CA TYR A 181 -47.59 2.40 19.64
C TYR A 181 -47.27 1.34 20.69
N LEU A 182 -47.94 1.40 21.84
CA LEU A 182 -47.72 0.49 22.96
C LEU A 182 -48.99 -0.31 23.24
N CYS A 183 -48.91 -1.62 23.05
CA CYS A 183 -49.96 -2.56 23.42
C CYS A 183 -49.62 -3.17 24.78
N TRP A 184 -50.40 -2.85 25.81
CA TRP A 184 -50.13 -3.22 27.19
C TRP A 184 -51.03 -4.36 27.67
N ARG A 185 -50.42 -5.29 28.41
CA ARG A 185 -51.08 -6.26 29.26
C ARG A 185 -50.39 -6.34 30.63
N PRO A 186 -51.00 -6.88 31.69
CA PRO A 186 -50.39 -6.91 33.03
C PRO A 186 -49.02 -7.60 33.09
N ASP A 187 -48.82 -8.62 32.26
CA ASP A 187 -47.61 -9.44 32.19
C ASP A 187 -46.57 -8.88 31.21
N LEU A 188 -47.00 -8.39 30.04
CA LEU A 188 -46.08 -7.98 28.98
C LEU A 188 -46.68 -6.87 28.10
N SER A 189 -45.81 -6.09 27.47
CA SER A 189 -46.17 -5.06 26.50
C SER A 189 -45.36 -5.22 25.22
N THR A 190 -46.01 -5.00 24.08
CA THR A 190 -45.33 -4.93 22.77
C THR A 190 -45.27 -3.48 22.30
N VAL A 191 -44.13 -3.07 21.77
CA VAL A 191 -43.91 -1.69 21.32
C VAL A 191 -43.56 -1.69 19.84
N PHE A 192 -44.23 -0.83 19.10
CA PHE A 192 -43.97 -0.54 17.69
C PHE A 192 -43.71 0.95 17.51
N LYS A 193 -42.85 1.29 16.56
CA LYS A 193 -42.65 2.66 16.09
C LYS A 193 -43.33 2.80 14.73
N VAL A 194 -44.23 3.76 14.60
CA VAL A 194 -44.91 4.10 13.34
C VAL A 194 -44.24 5.35 12.79
N ASN A 195 -43.63 5.24 11.62
CA ASN A 195 -42.98 6.37 10.95
C ASN A 195 -44.00 7.19 10.16
N ARG A 196 -43.73 8.49 10.01
CA ARG A 196 -44.57 9.40 9.23
C ARG A 196 -44.68 8.92 7.79
N ASN A 197 -45.91 8.91 7.28
CA ASN A 197 -46.22 8.65 5.89
C ASN A 197 -47.28 9.64 5.42
N SER A 198 -46.84 10.87 5.17
CA SER A 198 -47.72 11.99 4.81
C SER A 198 -48.48 11.75 3.52
N MET A 199 -47.91 10.99 2.57
CA MET A 199 -48.60 10.65 1.32
C MET A 199 -49.81 9.75 1.58
N LEU A 200 -49.65 8.69 2.39
CA LEU A 200 -50.75 7.80 2.75
C LEU A 200 -51.80 8.52 3.58
N PHE A 201 -51.37 9.30 4.58
CA PHE A 201 -52.28 10.09 5.40
C PHE A 201 -53.09 11.07 4.54
N LYS A 202 -52.41 11.87 3.71
CA LYS A 202 -53.06 12.85 2.84
C LYS A 202 -54.07 12.18 1.90
N LYS A 203 -53.71 11.07 1.27
CA LYS A 203 -54.61 10.28 0.42
C LYS A 203 -55.86 9.83 1.19
N ALA A 204 -55.70 9.33 2.42
CA ALA A 204 -56.80 8.90 3.26
C ALA A 204 -57.66 10.09 3.74
N PHE A 205 -57.03 11.21 4.09
CA PHE A 205 -57.68 12.43 4.56
C PHE A 205 -58.49 13.09 3.43
N ASP A 206 -57.91 13.25 2.25
CA ASP A 206 -58.58 13.79 1.06
C ASP A 206 -59.79 12.92 0.66
N LEU A 207 -59.64 11.59 0.74
CA LEU A 207 -60.75 10.66 0.49
C LEU A 207 -61.88 10.86 1.50
N ALA A 208 -61.54 11.07 2.78
CA ALA A 208 -62.50 11.34 3.83
C ALA A 208 -63.22 12.69 3.65
N VAL A 209 -62.48 13.75 3.29
CA VAL A 209 -63.03 15.07 2.96
C VAL A 209 -64.00 14.96 1.77
N ASN A 210 -63.65 14.23 0.72
CA ASN A 210 -64.52 14.03 -0.44
C ASN A 210 -65.81 13.27 -0.11
N MET A 211 -65.79 12.41 0.92
CA MET A 211 -66.97 11.65 1.36
C MET A 211 -67.86 12.44 2.32
N TYR A 212 -67.28 13.25 3.21
CA TYR A 212 -67.98 13.82 4.36
C TYR A 212 -68.07 15.36 4.37
N ASP A 213 -67.22 16.06 3.62
CA ASP A 213 -67.11 17.52 3.58
C ASP A 213 -67.56 18.12 2.23
N VAL A 214 -68.65 17.56 1.71
CA VAL A 214 -69.35 18.06 0.53
C VAL A 214 -70.69 18.64 0.95
N GLU A 215 -71.27 19.54 0.15
CA GLU A 215 -72.49 20.29 0.51
C GLU A 215 -73.66 19.37 0.90
N LYS A 216 -73.77 18.22 0.24
CA LYS A 216 -74.78 17.18 0.51
C LYS A 216 -74.11 15.80 0.49
N PRO A 217 -73.49 15.36 1.61
CA PRO A 217 -72.84 14.06 1.68
C PRO A 217 -73.86 12.96 1.41
N LYS A 218 -73.51 12.00 0.56
CA LYS A 218 -74.40 10.88 0.23
C LYS A 218 -74.03 9.67 1.07
N ARG A 219 -75.04 9.03 1.66
CA ARG A 219 -74.86 7.79 2.40
C ARG A 219 -74.23 6.71 1.50
N PRO A 220 -73.11 6.08 1.90
CA PRO A 220 -72.44 5.09 1.06
C PRO A 220 -73.34 3.89 0.74
N THR A 221 -73.48 3.52 -0.54
CA THR A 221 -74.25 2.33 -0.98
C THR A 221 -73.37 1.16 -1.37
N LYS A 222 -72.10 1.41 -1.73
CA LYS A 222 -71.06 0.42 -2.03
C LYS A 222 -69.70 0.95 -1.57
N LEU A 223 -68.74 0.05 -1.35
CA LEU A 223 -67.35 0.45 -1.10
C LEU A 223 -66.74 0.98 -2.40
N ALA A 224 -66.11 2.16 -2.33
CA ALA A 224 -65.36 2.73 -3.44
C ALA A 224 -64.13 1.85 -3.77
N ASP A 225 -63.69 1.85 -5.02
CA ASP A 225 -62.52 1.05 -5.42
C ASP A 225 -61.23 1.63 -4.82
N GLU A 226 -61.19 2.95 -4.65
CA GLU A 226 -60.12 3.68 -3.95
C GLU A 226 -59.99 3.21 -2.50
N THR A 227 -61.10 2.92 -1.80
CA THR A 227 -61.09 2.34 -0.45
C THR A 227 -60.45 0.95 -0.45
N LYS A 228 -60.77 0.11 -1.44
CA LYS A 228 -60.18 -1.25 -1.52
C LYS A 228 -58.69 -1.18 -1.77
N MET A 229 -58.25 -0.30 -2.67
CA MET A 229 -56.84 -0.06 -2.95
C MET A 229 -56.11 0.44 -1.71
N LEU A 230 -56.68 1.43 -1.00
CA LEU A 230 -56.12 1.96 0.24
C LEU A 230 -55.99 0.87 1.33
N LYS A 231 -56.95 -0.05 1.43
CA LYS A 231 -56.86 -1.18 2.37
C LYS A 231 -55.69 -2.10 2.05
N THR A 232 -55.49 -2.43 0.78
CA THR A 232 -54.36 -3.26 0.33
C THR A 232 -53.04 -2.58 0.64
N GLU A 233 -52.93 -1.29 0.33
CA GLU A 233 -51.74 -0.47 0.60
C GLU A 233 -51.40 -0.42 2.11
N ILE A 234 -52.39 -0.17 2.97
CA ILE A 234 -52.22 -0.18 4.43
C ILE A 234 -51.71 -1.54 4.93
N ASN A 235 -52.32 -2.64 4.45
CA ASN A 235 -51.91 -3.99 4.87
C ASN A 235 -50.47 -4.31 4.43
N GLU A 236 -50.07 -3.86 3.25
CA GLU A 236 -48.73 -4.09 2.74
C GLU A 236 -47.67 -3.28 3.51
N LEU A 237 -47.97 -2.04 3.85
CA LEU A 237 -47.09 -1.20 4.65
C LEU A 237 -46.90 -1.73 6.08
N CYS A 238 -47.94 -2.34 6.67
CA CYS A 238 -47.82 -3.02 7.95
C CYS A 238 -47.02 -4.33 7.88
N ARG A 239 -46.85 -4.94 6.70
CA ARG A 239 -46.08 -6.19 6.51
C ARG A 239 -44.61 -5.96 6.14
N THR A 240 -44.35 -4.94 5.33
CA THR A 240 -43.01 -4.68 4.74
C THR A 240 -42.05 -3.97 5.70
N ASN A 241 -42.44 -3.71 6.95
CA ASN A 241 -41.69 -2.95 7.96
C ASN A 241 -41.22 -1.55 7.52
N SER A 242 -41.77 -1.01 6.42
CA SER A 242 -41.36 0.29 5.87
C SER A 242 -41.95 1.47 6.66
N THR A 243 -43.20 1.34 7.12
CA THR A 243 -43.91 2.36 7.91
C THR A 243 -44.02 1.98 9.38
N VAL A 244 -43.96 0.69 9.71
CA VAL A 244 -44.09 0.20 11.09
C VAL A 244 -42.88 -0.66 11.44
N GLU A 245 -42.19 -0.31 12.52
CA GLU A 245 -41.02 -1.01 13.04
C GLU A 245 -41.37 -1.66 14.39
N PHE A 246 -41.07 -2.94 14.57
CA PHE A 246 -41.20 -3.60 15.87
C PHE A 246 -40.00 -3.27 16.76
N ILE A 247 -40.23 -2.63 17.90
CA ILE A 247 -39.17 -2.20 18.82
C ILE A 247 -38.80 -3.32 19.79
N GLY A 248 -39.80 -4.01 20.34
CA GLY A 248 -39.57 -5.14 21.24
C GLY A 248 -40.72 -5.49 22.16
N VAL A 249 -40.47 -6.51 22.98
CA VAL A 249 -41.34 -6.94 24.07
C VAL A 249 -40.74 -6.50 25.40
N PHE A 250 -41.55 -5.82 26.21
CA PHE A 250 -41.17 -5.31 27.53
C PHE A 250 -42.00 -5.99 28.60
N ARG A 251 -41.42 -6.25 29.77
CA ARG A 251 -42.22 -6.59 30.95
C ARG A 251 -43.03 -5.37 31.36
N SER A 252 -44.32 -5.57 31.53
CA SER A 252 -45.22 -4.51 31.93
C SER A 252 -44.98 -4.05 33.35
N LEU A 253 -45.20 -2.77 33.58
CA LEU A 253 -45.29 -2.19 34.91
C LEU A 253 -46.76 -1.89 35.22
N THR A 254 -47.11 -2.01 36.50
CA THR A 254 -48.33 -1.42 37.04
C THR A 254 -47.98 -0.12 37.74
N HIS A 255 -48.92 0.83 37.75
CA HIS A 255 -48.78 2.11 38.45
C HIS A 255 -48.39 1.93 39.94
N ASN A 256 -48.69 0.78 40.56
CA ASN A 256 -48.34 0.51 41.96
C ASN A 256 -47.15 -0.46 42.18
N SER A 257 -46.44 -0.92 41.14
CA SER A 257 -45.29 -1.82 41.34
C SER A 257 -44.13 -1.16 42.12
N SER A 258 -43.54 -1.85 43.10
CA SER A 258 -42.32 -1.40 43.81
C SER A 258 -41.13 -1.23 42.85
N ALA A 259 -40.32 -0.19 43.04
CA ALA A 259 -39.23 0.24 42.16
C ALA A 259 -38.09 -0.80 41.93
N ASN A 260 -38.09 -1.91 42.68
CA ASN A 260 -37.01 -2.91 42.66
C ASN A 260 -36.84 -3.69 41.34
N ASN A 261 -37.72 -3.51 40.34
CA ASN A 261 -37.62 -4.21 39.05
C ASN A 261 -36.95 -3.39 37.93
N ILE A 262 -36.32 -2.25 38.20
CA ILE A 262 -35.71 -1.38 37.17
C ILE A 262 -34.34 -1.92 36.68
N HIS A 263 -33.69 -2.84 37.41
CA HIS A 263 -32.35 -3.36 37.10
C HIS A 263 -32.21 -4.29 35.87
N ASP A 264 -33.30 -4.69 35.21
CA ASP A 264 -33.24 -5.62 34.06
C ASP A 264 -32.94 -4.95 32.70
N ALA A 265 -32.92 -3.61 32.60
CA ALA A 265 -32.62 -2.92 31.34
C ALA A 265 -31.19 -3.22 30.83
N GLY A 266 -30.23 -3.39 31.74
CA GLY A 266 -28.84 -3.74 31.40
C GLY A 266 -28.71 -5.12 30.73
N LYS A 267 -29.53 -6.10 31.12
CA LYS A 267 -29.51 -7.45 30.49
C LYS A 267 -30.06 -7.44 29.07
N PHE A 268 -31.02 -6.57 28.76
CA PHE A 268 -31.60 -6.48 27.42
C PHE A 268 -30.65 -5.80 26.43
N ILE A 269 -29.94 -4.75 26.88
CA ILE A 269 -28.89 -4.08 26.08
C ILE A 269 -27.77 -5.07 25.74
N LEU A 270 -27.31 -5.86 26.70
CA LEU A 270 -26.28 -6.88 26.47
C LEU A 270 -26.74 -7.95 25.46
N ARG A 271 -27.99 -8.40 25.54
CA ARG A 271 -28.53 -9.41 24.61
C ARG A 271 -28.69 -8.88 23.18
N ARG A 272 -29.04 -7.60 23.02
CA ARG A 272 -29.10 -6.92 21.71
C ARG A 272 -27.69 -6.71 21.14
N PHE A 273 -26.72 -6.37 21.99
CA PHE A 273 -25.33 -6.25 21.60
C PHE A 273 -24.76 -7.59 21.10
N ASP A 274 -25.12 -8.69 21.76
CA ASP A 274 -24.69 -10.06 21.40
C ASP A 274 -25.29 -10.53 20.05
N LEU A 275 -26.58 -10.26 19.81
CA LEU A 275 -27.23 -10.49 18.52
C LEU A 275 -26.61 -9.64 17.40
N MET A 276 -26.34 -8.36 17.68
CA MET A 276 -25.74 -7.44 16.72
C MET A 276 -24.28 -7.85 16.40
N LEU A 277 -23.52 -8.29 17.40
CA LEU A 277 -22.19 -8.86 17.21
C LEU A 277 -22.24 -10.14 16.37
N THR A 278 -23.19 -11.04 16.63
CA THR A 278 -23.36 -12.27 15.86
C THR A 278 -23.71 -11.98 14.40
N GLU A 279 -24.60 -11.02 14.16
CA GLU A 279 -24.98 -10.58 12.82
C GLU A 279 -23.83 -9.85 12.10
N MET A 280 -23.08 -9.00 12.81
CA MET A 280 -21.87 -8.38 12.30
C MET A 280 -20.81 -9.41 11.92
N LEU A 281 -20.58 -10.43 12.76
CA LEU A 281 -19.65 -11.53 12.46
C LEU A 281 -20.11 -12.32 11.24
N SER A 282 -21.39 -12.70 11.17
CA SER A 282 -21.95 -13.41 10.01
C SER A 282 -21.84 -12.59 8.72
N ASN A 283 -22.11 -11.28 8.78
CA ASN A 283 -21.96 -10.39 7.63
C ASN A 283 -20.49 -10.18 7.26
N TYR A 284 -19.59 -10.14 8.24
CA TYR A 284 -18.15 -10.06 8.02
C TYR A 284 -17.62 -11.33 7.34
N GLU A 285 -18.07 -12.53 7.77
CA GLU A 285 -17.74 -13.80 7.10
C GLU A 285 -18.27 -13.83 5.67
N LYS A 286 -19.53 -13.43 5.44
CA LYS A 286 -20.08 -13.33 4.07
C LYS A 286 -19.31 -12.32 3.22
N TYR A 287 -18.97 -11.17 3.78
CA TYR A 287 -18.19 -10.16 3.08
C TYR A 287 -16.78 -10.67 2.78
N TYR A 288 -16.13 -11.34 3.73
CA TYR A 288 -14.85 -12.00 3.55
C TYR A 288 -14.91 -13.02 2.42
N GLU A 289 -15.90 -13.91 2.39
CA GLU A 289 -16.08 -14.90 1.32
C GLU A 289 -16.39 -14.25 -0.03
N LEU A 290 -17.16 -13.15 -0.07
CA LEU A 290 -17.43 -12.39 -1.29
C LEU A 290 -16.19 -11.64 -1.81
N GLN A 291 -15.32 -11.17 -0.92
CA GLN A 291 -14.07 -10.47 -1.25
C GLN A 291 -12.88 -11.43 -1.39
N ARG A 292 -13.06 -12.70 -1.05
CA ARG A 292 -11.99 -13.69 -1.10
C ARG A 292 -11.58 -13.88 -2.55
N ILE A 293 -10.36 -13.46 -2.85
CA ILE A 293 -9.76 -13.70 -4.16
C ILE A 293 -9.52 -15.21 -4.26
N PRO A 294 -10.16 -15.92 -5.21
CA PRO A 294 -9.96 -17.35 -5.36
C PRO A 294 -8.49 -17.64 -5.69
N ALA A 295 -7.95 -18.70 -5.11
CA ALA A 295 -6.62 -19.16 -5.45
C ALA A 295 -6.56 -19.55 -6.92
N THR A 296 -5.61 -18.98 -7.65
CA THR A 296 -5.43 -19.22 -9.08
C THR A 296 -4.54 -20.42 -9.36
N GLU A 297 -3.74 -20.83 -8.38
CA GLU A 297 -2.74 -21.89 -8.49
C GLU A 297 -2.70 -22.75 -7.23
N ALA A 298 -2.12 -23.94 -7.32
CA ALA A 298 -1.73 -24.75 -6.18
C ALA A 298 -0.21 -24.92 -6.19
N VAL A 299 0.40 -24.86 -5.00
CA VAL A 299 1.82 -25.17 -4.81
C VAL A 299 1.89 -26.53 -4.14
N VAL A 300 2.72 -27.41 -4.69
CA VAL A 300 2.95 -28.77 -4.18
C VAL A 300 4.45 -28.97 -3.99
N PHE A 301 4.83 -29.42 -2.80
CA PHE A 301 6.17 -29.89 -2.49
C PHE A 301 6.21 -31.38 -2.72
N LEU A 302 7.02 -31.80 -3.69
CA LEU A 302 7.23 -33.20 -4.02
C LEU A 302 8.62 -33.60 -3.54
N CYS A 303 8.71 -34.66 -2.74
CA CYS A 303 9.96 -35.29 -2.38
C CYS A 303 10.26 -36.40 -3.39
N CYS A 304 11.45 -36.38 -3.96
CA CYS A 304 11.92 -37.37 -4.93
C CYS A 304 13.15 -38.08 -4.38
N ASP A 305 13.28 -39.37 -4.66
CA ASP A 305 14.47 -40.13 -4.32
C ASP A 305 15.61 -39.76 -5.29
N LEU A 306 16.78 -39.44 -4.72
CA LEU A 306 17.98 -39.15 -5.49
C LEU A 306 18.63 -40.42 -6.04
N ASP A 307 18.43 -41.62 -5.53
CA ASP A 307 19.20 -42.81 -5.94
C ASP A 307 18.43 -43.79 -6.84
N ARG A 308 17.12 -43.61 -7.06
CA ARG A 308 16.30 -44.65 -7.73
C ARG A 308 16.52 -44.79 -9.24
N ILE A 309 16.72 -46.04 -9.65
CA ILE A 309 16.60 -46.54 -11.02
C ILE A 309 15.14 -46.35 -11.47
N TRP A 310 14.97 -45.81 -12.68
CA TRP A 310 13.65 -45.63 -13.29
C TRP A 310 12.99 -46.99 -13.57
N GLY A 311 11.88 -47.31 -12.88
CA GLY A 311 11.00 -48.43 -13.17
C GLY A 311 9.57 -47.94 -13.35
N LYS A 312 8.86 -48.43 -14.40
CA LYS A 312 7.50 -47.96 -14.74
C LYS A 312 6.47 -48.10 -13.61
N GLU A 313 6.69 -49.01 -12.66
CA GLU A 313 5.73 -49.29 -11.57
C GLU A 313 6.09 -48.61 -10.25
N THR A 314 7.27 -47.99 -10.13
CA THR A 314 7.73 -47.36 -8.89
C THR A 314 7.23 -45.91 -8.77
N VAL A 315 6.74 -45.53 -7.59
CA VAL A 315 6.43 -44.13 -7.26
C VAL A 315 7.73 -43.32 -7.26
N HIS A 316 7.78 -42.27 -8.09
CA HIS A 316 8.96 -41.46 -8.36
C HIS A 316 9.05 -40.19 -7.53
N SER A 317 7.90 -39.65 -7.14
CA SER A 317 7.77 -38.44 -6.33
C SER A 317 6.58 -38.59 -5.39
N VAL A 318 6.72 -38.05 -4.18
CA VAL A 318 5.69 -38.13 -3.13
C VAL A 318 5.37 -36.72 -2.65
N PRO A 319 4.09 -36.29 -2.66
CA PRO A 319 3.71 -35.02 -2.08
C PRO A 319 3.91 -35.02 -0.57
N VAL A 320 4.67 -34.05 -0.06
CA VAL A 320 4.94 -33.86 1.38
C VAL A 320 4.24 -32.64 1.95
N CYS A 321 3.87 -31.68 1.11
CA CYS A 321 3.12 -30.48 1.50
C CYS A 321 2.41 -29.91 0.26
N TRP A 322 1.25 -29.32 0.44
CA TRP A 322 0.61 -28.52 -0.60
C TRP A 322 -0.23 -27.41 0.01
N PHE A 323 -0.46 -26.34 -0.75
CA PHE A 323 -1.40 -25.28 -0.39
C PHE A 323 -1.89 -24.50 -1.61
N PRO A 324 -3.10 -23.92 -1.54
CA PRO A 324 -3.59 -23.01 -2.57
C PRO A 324 -2.82 -21.68 -2.54
N LYS A 325 -2.44 -21.17 -3.73
CA LYS A 325 -1.69 -19.94 -3.91
C LYS A 325 -2.53 -18.89 -4.66
N GLY A 326 -2.53 -17.67 -4.13
CA GLY A 326 -3.00 -16.47 -4.81
C GLY A 326 -1.84 -15.56 -5.23
N SER A 327 -2.15 -14.41 -5.82
CA SER A 327 -1.17 -13.41 -6.27
C SER A 327 -0.38 -12.74 -5.14
N SER A 328 -0.79 -12.92 -3.89
CA SER A 328 -0.18 -12.31 -2.69
C SER A 328 1.01 -13.08 -2.12
N LEU A 329 1.34 -14.28 -2.63
CA LEU A 329 2.45 -15.07 -2.10
C LEU A 329 3.80 -14.49 -2.53
N ASP A 330 4.49 -13.83 -1.60
CA ASP A 330 5.82 -13.27 -1.81
C ASP A 330 6.95 -14.29 -1.58
N THR A 331 8.17 -13.92 -2.01
CA THR A 331 9.37 -14.76 -1.90
C THR A 331 9.75 -15.07 -0.45
N CYS A 332 9.53 -14.14 0.48
CA CYS A 332 9.86 -14.33 1.90
C CYS A 332 8.96 -15.40 2.52
N THR A 333 7.65 -15.31 2.26
CA THR A 333 6.65 -16.27 2.72
C THR A 333 6.92 -17.65 2.12
N MET A 334 7.17 -17.73 0.81
CA MET A 334 7.49 -19.01 0.15
C MET A 334 8.78 -19.63 0.71
N ARG A 335 9.79 -18.83 1.05
CA ARG A 335 11.01 -19.30 1.72
C ARG A 335 10.72 -19.86 3.10
N ASN A 336 9.96 -19.16 3.93
CA ASN A 336 9.59 -19.63 5.26
C ASN A 336 8.80 -20.95 5.19
N ILE A 337 7.89 -21.07 4.23
CA ILE A 337 7.16 -22.33 3.99
C ILE A 337 8.13 -23.43 3.57
N SER A 338 9.05 -23.15 2.65
CA SER A 338 10.05 -24.13 2.19
C SER A 338 10.92 -24.62 3.36
N GLU A 339 11.45 -23.71 4.18
CA GLU A 339 12.24 -24.07 5.37
C GLU A 339 11.44 -24.89 6.39
N SER A 340 10.17 -24.54 6.61
CA SER A 340 9.28 -25.30 7.49
C SER A 340 9.08 -26.73 6.99
N VAL A 341 8.83 -26.90 5.68
CA VAL A 341 8.70 -28.23 5.05
C VAL A 341 10.00 -29.02 5.18
N LEU A 342 11.15 -28.42 4.89
CA LEU A 342 12.45 -29.08 5.00
C LEU A 342 12.78 -29.50 6.44
N ASN A 343 12.49 -28.65 7.43
CA ASN A 343 12.66 -28.99 8.84
C ASN A 343 11.74 -30.14 9.26
N THR A 344 10.48 -30.12 8.84
CA THR A 344 9.52 -31.20 9.11
C THR A 344 9.99 -32.53 8.51
N CYS A 345 10.50 -32.51 7.28
CA CYS A 345 11.10 -33.67 6.64
C CYS A 345 12.31 -34.19 7.43
N ALA A 346 13.20 -33.30 7.87
CA ALA A 346 14.38 -33.66 8.65
C ALA A 346 14.02 -34.27 10.02
N GLU A 347 13.01 -33.71 10.70
CA GLU A 347 12.46 -34.26 11.96
C GLU A 347 11.87 -35.66 11.77
N ALA A 348 11.29 -35.93 10.58
CA ALA A 348 10.83 -37.25 10.19
C ALA A 348 11.95 -38.20 9.71
N GLY A 349 13.22 -37.76 9.76
CA GLY A 349 14.38 -38.55 9.35
C GLY A 349 14.64 -38.57 7.83
N ILE A 350 13.99 -37.69 7.07
CA ILE A 350 14.18 -37.57 5.61
C ILE A 350 15.29 -36.56 5.33
N HIS A 351 16.41 -37.04 4.79
CA HIS A 351 17.52 -36.19 4.37
C HIS A 351 17.27 -35.59 2.98
N ILE A 352 17.14 -34.27 2.91
CA ILE A 352 16.95 -33.52 1.65
C ILE A 352 18.18 -32.61 1.43
N PRO A 353 19.17 -33.01 0.63
CA PRO A 353 20.36 -32.19 0.37
C PRO A 353 20.16 -31.16 -0.75
N ALA A 354 19.00 -31.18 -1.42
CA ALA A 354 18.79 -30.35 -2.60
C ALA A 354 17.31 -30.01 -2.86
N VAL A 355 17.06 -28.81 -3.37
CA VAL A 355 15.71 -28.32 -3.70
C VAL A 355 15.69 -27.72 -5.10
N SER A 356 14.71 -28.13 -5.91
CA SER A 356 14.44 -27.57 -7.23
C SER A 356 13.20 -26.69 -7.19
N PHE A 357 13.27 -25.51 -7.79
CA PHE A 357 12.19 -24.53 -7.80
C PHE A 357 11.73 -24.20 -9.22
N ASP A 358 10.47 -23.80 -9.35
CA ASP A 358 10.01 -23.08 -10.55
C ASP A 358 10.79 -21.76 -10.72
N GLY A 359 11.01 -21.33 -11.95
CA GLY A 359 11.65 -20.07 -12.32
C GLY A 359 10.98 -18.82 -11.74
N GLN A 360 9.71 -18.86 -11.29
CA GLN A 360 9.11 -17.77 -10.50
C GLN A 360 9.88 -17.51 -9.21
N TRP A 361 10.51 -18.53 -8.63
CA TRP A 361 11.21 -18.48 -7.35
C TRP A 361 12.73 -18.34 -7.51
N HIS A 362 13.20 -17.76 -8.61
CA HIS A 362 14.62 -17.46 -8.90
C HIS A 362 15.38 -16.89 -7.69
N ASN A 363 14.77 -15.94 -6.98
CA ASN A 363 15.39 -15.29 -5.83
C ASN A 363 15.67 -16.25 -4.66
N ILE A 364 14.88 -17.33 -4.51
CA ILE A 364 15.13 -18.37 -3.50
C ILE A 364 16.31 -19.23 -3.93
N ALA A 365 16.44 -19.54 -5.23
CA ALA A 365 17.54 -20.35 -5.75
C ALA A 365 18.91 -19.66 -5.67
N VAL A 366 18.97 -18.33 -5.76
CA VAL A 366 20.23 -17.56 -5.77
C VAL A 366 20.59 -16.92 -4.42
N ARG A 367 19.84 -17.19 -3.35
CA ARG A 367 20.12 -16.66 -2.01
C ARG A 367 19.86 -17.70 -0.92
N ASP A 368 20.72 -17.72 0.10
CA ASP A 368 20.51 -18.53 1.30
C ASP A 368 19.35 -18.00 2.16
N VAL A 369 19.00 -18.71 3.25
CA VAL A 369 17.93 -18.33 4.19
C VAL A 369 18.12 -16.93 4.80
N ASN A 370 19.37 -16.47 4.96
CA ASN A 370 19.75 -15.17 5.50
C ASN A 370 19.88 -14.08 4.43
N GLU A 371 19.38 -14.35 3.21
CA GLU A 371 19.46 -13.49 2.04
C GLU A 371 20.90 -13.26 1.51
N LYS A 372 21.89 -14.04 1.93
CA LYS A 372 23.24 -13.96 1.36
C LYS A 372 23.27 -14.52 -0.06
N PRO A 373 24.05 -13.93 -0.97
CA PRO A 373 24.12 -14.38 -2.35
C PRO A 373 24.74 -15.77 -2.46
N LEU A 374 24.11 -16.66 -3.24
CA LEU A 374 24.64 -17.99 -3.58
C LEU A 374 25.33 -18.02 -4.95
N THR A 375 25.25 -16.95 -5.74
CA THR A 375 25.92 -16.81 -7.04
C THR A 375 26.85 -15.61 -7.06
N LEU A 376 27.93 -15.70 -7.85
CA LEU A 376 28.84 -14.57 -8.12
C LEU A 376 28.10 -13.36 -8.68
N LEU A 377 27.14 -13.58 -9.58
CA LEU A 377 26.36 -12.50 -10.16
C LEU A 377 25.45 -11.82 -9.11
N GLN A 378 24.86 -12.57 -8.18
CA GLN A 378 24.04 -11.98 -7.14
C GLN A 378 24.91 -11.22 -6.12
N LEU A 379 26.11 -11.71 -5.82
CA LEU A 379 27.12 -11.00 -5.05
C LEU A 379 27.48 -9.67 -5.73
N GLN A 380 27.79 -9.69 -7.03
CA GLN A 380 28.13 -8.50 -7.80
C GLN A 380 27.00 -7.45 -7.76
N LYS A 381 25.75 -7.89 -7.94
CA LYS A 381 24.56 -7.04 -7.81
C LYS A 381 24.44 -6.42 -6.42
N ASP A 382 24.74 -7.18 -5.37
CA ASP A 382 24.63 -6.73 -3.98
C ASP A 382 25.70 -5.68 -3.63
N VAL A 383 26.94 -5.90 -4.08
CA VAL A 383 28.04 -4.91 -3.95
C VAL A 383 27.64 -3.61 -4.64
N TRP A 384 27.20 -3.68 -5.90
CA TRP A 384 26.77 -2.51 -6.65
C TRP A 384 25.63 -1.76 -5.97
N LYS A 385 24.57 -2.48 -5.58
CA LYS A 385 23.37 -1.90 -4.96
C LYS A 385 23.68 -1.23 -3.63
N THR A 386 24.60 -1.81 -2.86
CA THR A 386 25.09 -1.22 -1.60
C THR A 386 25.76 0.11 -1.87
N VAL A 387 26.71 0.15 -2.81
CA VAL A 387 27.44 1.37 -3.17
C VAL A 387 26.53 2.42 -3.82
N GLU A 388 25.64 2.00 -4.72
CA GLU A 388 24.73 2.88 -5.46
C GLU A 388 23.79 3.66 -4.52
N ARG A 389 23.32 2.99 -3.46
CA ARG A 389 22.46 3.59 -2.42
C ARG A 389 23.21 4.56 -1.52
N MET A 390 24.53 4.49 -1.42
CA MET A 390 25.30 5.42 -0.60
C MET A 390 25.19 6.86 -1.13
N PRO A 391 25.09 7.87 -0.25
CA PRO A 391 25.25 9.26 -0.65
C PRO A 391 26.64 9.49 -1.26
N LYS A 392 26.73 10.37 -2.27
CA LYS A 392 28.00 10.68 -2.96
C LYS A 392 29.13 11.05 -1.99
N ASN A 393 28.80 11.81 -0.95
CA ASN A 393 29.77 12.23 0.07
C ASN A 393 30.31 11.06 0.89
N ASP A 394 29.50 10.02 1.13
CA ASP A 394 29.92 8.89 1.95
C ASP A 394 30.74 7.88 1.14
N VAL A 395 30.45 7.72 -0.16
CA VAL A 395 31.34 7.01 -1.10
C VAL A 395 32.72 7.68 -1.12
N LEU A 396 32.75 9.01 -1.26
CA LEU A 396 34.01 9.77 -1.26
C LEU A 396 34.78 9.67 0.06
N LYS A 397 34.09 9.76 1.22
CA LYS A 397 34.72 9.55 2.53
C LYS A 397 35.29 8.14 2.64
N SER A 398 34.56 7.13 2.15
CA SER A 398 34.98 5.73 2.22
C SER A 398 36.22 5.49 1.36
N ILE A 399 36.23 5.98 0.12
CA ILE A 399 37.42 5.96 -0.75
C ILE A 399 38.60 6.69 -0.06
N ALA A 400 38.36 7.89 0.49
CA ALA A 400 39.41 8.68 1.13
C ALA A 400 39.98 8.03 2.39
N SER A 401 39.14 7.32 3.17
CA SER A 401 39.56 6.61 4.39
C SER A 401 40.41 5.38 4.09
N LYS A 402 40.11 4.68 2.98
CA LYS A 402 40.79 3.44 2.59
C LYS A 402 42.06 3.67 1.75
N ASN A 403 42.24 4.87 1.21
CA ASN A 403 43.36 5.16 0.31
C ASN A 403 44.45 6.00 1.01
N LYS A 404 45.44 5.32 1.64
CA LYS A 404 46.64 5.98 2.19
C LYS A 404 47.47 6.73 1.12
N VAL A 405 47.33 6.36 -0.16
CA VAL A 405 48.11 6.88 -1.30
C VAL A 405 47.45 8.07 -2.02
N VAL A 406 46.11 8.21 -1.98
CA VAL A 406 45.38 9.39 -2.54
C VAL A 406 45.75 10.71 -1.84
N LYS A 407 46.42 10.66 -0.68
CA LYS A 407 47.08 11.85 -0.11
C LYS A 407 48.21 12.42 -0.98
N ARG A 408 48.79 11.66 -1.93
CA ARG A 408 49.94 12.07 -2.75
C ARG A 408 49.68 12.23 -4.27
N LEU A 409 48.60 11.70 -4.85
CA LEU A 409 48.50 11.48 -6.32
C LEU A 409 47.23 12.03 -7.00
N VAL A 410 46.72 13.19 -6.59
CA VAL A 410 45.56 13.84 -7.27
C VAL A 410 46.00 14.83 -8.38
N HIS A 411 47.28 14.83 -8.77
CA HIS A 411 47.80 15.80 -9.75
C HIS A 411 47.90 15.31 -11.21
N THR A 412 47.57 14.06 -11.54
CA THR A 412 47.89 13.47 -12.86
C THR A 412 46.74 12.69 -13.53
N TRP A 413 45.49 13.15 -13.38
CA TRP A 413 44.30 12.43 -13.87
C TRP A 413 43.76 12.86 -15.25
N PHE A 414 44.50 13.63 -16.04
CA PHE A 414 44.05 14.09 -17.36
C PHE A 414 45.15 13.94 -18.40
N ASP A 415 44.85 13.21 -19.48
CA ASP A 415 45.45 13.44 -20.79
C ASP A 415 44.69 14.56 -21.51
N ASP A 416 45.33 15.18 -22.50
CA ASP A 416 44.88 16.41 -23.17
C ASP A 416 43.52 16.26 -23.91
N GLU A 417 42.97 15.05 -24.00
CA GLU A 417 41.68 14.75 -24.64
C GLU A 417 40.55 14.39 -23.67
N GLY A 418 40.79 14.37 -22.35
CA GLY A 418 39.72 14.28 -21.34
C GLY A 418 38.97 12.94 -21.30
N SER A 419 39.60 11.84 -21.69
CA SER A 419 38.95 10.52 -21.70
C SER A 419 39.49 9.59 -20.59
N VAL A 420 38.66 9.35 -19.56
CA VAL A 420 39.03 8.63 -18.31
C VAL A 420 39.11 7.09 -18.48
N LYS A 421 39.25 6.56 -19.70
CA LYS A 421 38.86 5.16 -19.95
C LYS A 421 39.84 4.06 -19.50
N HIS A 422 41.09 4.34 -19.10
CA HIS A 422 42.06 3.23 -18.85
C HIS A 422 43.04 3.41 -17.67
N ALA A 423 42.81 4.30 -16.71
CA ALA A 423 43.88 4.72 -15.79
C ALA A 423 43.84 4.16 -14.35
N ILE A 424 43.11 3.09 -14.03
CA ILE A 424 43.01 2.58 -12.65
C ILE A 424 43.30 1.07 -12.62
N ILE A 425 44.42 0.67 -12.01
CA ILE A 425 44.73 -0.74 -11.69
C ILE A 425 44.50 -0.92 -10.19
N CYS A 426 43.39 -1.57 -9.83
CA CYS A 426 43.14 -1.98 -8.45
C CYS A 426 44.02 -3.20 -8.12
N THR A 427 44.89 -3.11 -7.10
CA THR A 427 45.67 -4.24 -6.60
C THR A 427 45.29 -4.56 -5.16
N ASN A 428 45.61 -5.77 -4.67
CA ASN A 428 45.28 -6.27 -3.33
C ASN A 428 45.85 -5.44 -2.15
N GLY A 429 46.59 -4.35 -2.40
CA GLY A 429 47.09 -3.41 -1.39
C GLY A 429 46.70 -1.94 -1.60
N GLY A 430 45.89 -1.62 -2.62
CA GLY A 430 45.46 -0.25 -2.94
C GLY A 430 45.21 -0.01 -4.43
N ILE A 431 44.67 1.19 -4.73
CA ILE A 431 44.50 1.67 -6.11
C ILE A 431 45.85 2.16 -6.63
N VAL A 432 46.40 1.52 -7.66
CA VAL A 432 47.68 1.86 -8.30
C VAL A 432 47.42 2.36 -9.73
N LEU A 433 48.11 3.41 -10.15
CA LEU A 433 48.02 3.96 -11.52
C LEU A 433 49.02 3.21 -12.43
N PRO A 434 48.71 2.93 -13.71
CA PRO A 434 49.74 2.50 -14.66
C PRO A 434 50.77 3.63 -14.82
N LYS A 435 52.06 3.28 -14.87
CA LYS A 435 53.09 4.22 -15.33
C LYS A 435 52.77 4.60 -16.78
N ILE A 436 52.62 5.90 -17.04
CA ILE A 436 52.52 6.48 -18.38
C ILE A 436 53.68 5.94 -19.24
N SER A 437 53.35 5.55 -20.48
CA SER A 437 54.29 5.06 -21.48
C SER A 437 55.44 6.04 -21.74
N GLU A 438 56.56 5.49 -22.18
CA GLU A 438 57.92 6.06 -22.22
C GLU A 438 58.16 7.30 -23.13
N SER A 439 57.15 8.05 -23.55
CA SER A 439 57.33 9.16 -24.51
C SER A 439 57.79 10.49 -23.90
N VAL A 440 57.79 10.66 -22.57
CA VAL A 440 58.26 11.90 -21.90
C VAL A 440 59.68 11.74 -21.31
N SER A 441 60.26 10.53 -21.37
CA SER A 441 61.63 10.23 -20.92
C SER A 441 62.74 10.76 -21.84
N LEU A 442 62.42 11.22 -23.05
CA LEU A 442 63.40 11.58 -24.08
C LEU A 442 64.09 12.94 -23.89
N GLN A 443 63.62 13.79 -22.97
CA GLN A 443 64.33 15.04 -22.63
C GLN A 443 65.22 14.94 -21.39
N ARG A 444 65.07 13.91 -20.55
CA ARG A 444 65.99 13.63 -19.42
C ARG A 444 67.08 12.60 -19.75
N VAL A 445 66.96 11.88 -20.87
CA VAL A 445 68.01 10.99 -21.38
C VAL A 445 69.10 11.74 -22.18
N LYS A 446 68.85 12.95 -22.68
CA LYS A 446 69.92 13.79 -23.27
C LYS A 446 70.84 14.45 -22.21
N ALA A 447 70.40 14.59 -20.96
CA ALA A 447 71.24 15.09 -19.85
C ALA A 447 71.91 13.96 -19.03
N ARG A 448 71.50 12.69 -19.21
CA ARG A 448 72.13 11.52 -18.57
C ARG A 448 72.99 10.67 -19.51
N LYS A 449 72.95 10.89 -20.82
CA LYS A 449 73.89 10.30 -21.80
C LYS A 449 75.28 10.98 -21.86
N GLN A 450 75.51 12.06 -21.12
CA GLN A 450 76.87 12.61 -20.91
C GLN A 450 77.52 12.13 -19.60
N ILE A 451 76.81 11.38 -18.75
CA ILE A 451 77.34 10.82 -17.49
C ILE A 451 77.46 9.29 -17.54
N ALA A 452 76.76 8.62 -18.46
CA ALA A 452 76.88 7.18 -18.71
C ALA A 452 77.90 6.82 -19.81
N TYR A 453 79.06 7.47 -19.83
CA TYR A 453 80.26 7.02 -20.56
C TYR A 453 81.45 6.69 -19.63
N ALA A 454 81.20 6.56 -18.32
CA ALA A 454 82.22 6.28 -17.32
C ALA A 454 81.78 5.15 -16.36
N SER A 455 81.25 4.03 -16.89
CA SER A 455 81.00 2.82 -16.10
C SER A 455 81.15 1.54 -16.93
N ASN A 456 82.18 1.49 -17.78
CA ASN A 456 82.73 0.26 -18.36
C ASN A 456 84.27 0.34 -18.32
N MET A 457 84.84 0.64 -17.15
CA MET A 457 86.28 0.53 -16.89
C MET A 457 86.51 -0.25 -15.58
N PRO A 458 87.56 -1.09 -15.50
CA PRO A 458 87.74 -2.09 -14.43
C PRO A 458 88.28 -1.53 -13.11
N ASP A 459 88.18 -2.34 -12.05
CA ASP A 459 88.36 -2.08 -10.60
C ASP A 459 89.72 -1.49 -10.11
N GLU A 460 90.62 -1.00 -10.97
CA GLU A 460 91.93 -0.50 -10.55
C GLU A 460 92.02 1.02 -10.28
N GLN A 461 90.91 1.78 -10.39
CA GLN A 461 90.91 3.24 -10.16
C GLN A 461 90.11 3.71 -8.94
N LEU A 462 89.65 2.79 -8.09
CA LEU A 462 88.86 3.10 -6.88
C LEU A 462 89.70 3.50 -5.66
N GLN A 463 91.03 3.41 -5.70
CA GLN A 463 91.90 3.63 -4.53
C GLN A 463 92.43 5.05 -4.33
N ILE A 464 92.12 6.01 -5.20
CA ILE A 464 92.61 7.40 -5.06
C ILE A 464 91.53 8.35 -4.54
N ALA A 465 90.25 7.95 -4.55
CA ALA A 465 89.13 8.80 -4.13
C ALA A 465 88.74 8.65 -2.64
N GLU A 466 89.30 7.69 -1.91
CA GLU A 466 88.95 7.40 -0.51
C GLU A 466 89.69 8.25 0.55
N ASN A 467 90.58 9.17 0.15
CA ASN A 467 91.51 9.79 1.12
C ASN A 467 91.24 11.25 1.53
N ASN A 468 90.10 11.87 1.23
CA ASN A 468 89.82 13.21 1.78
C ASN A 468 88.36 13.36 2.30
N PHE A 469 88.15 12.77 3.48
CA PHE A 469 87.25 13.16 4.59
C PHE A 469 87.24 14.70 4.82
N VAL A 470 86.27 15.43 5.42
CA VAL A 470 85.25 15.22 6.48
C VAL A 470 84.19 16.36 6.33
N GLU A 471 82.93 16.14 6.74
CA GLU A 471 81.95 17.20 7.10
C GLU A 471 82.42 18.04 8.32
N PRO A 472 81.95 19.29 8.52
CA PRO A 472 80.91 19.46 9.55
C PRO A 472 79.90 20.62 9.36
N ASP A 473 78.92 20.55 10.25
CA ASP A 473 77.65 21.26 10.43
C ASP A 473 77.62 22.79 10.65
N GLU A 474 76.39 23.29 10.37
CA GLU A 474 75.60 24.36 11.02
C GLU A 474 76.02 25.86 11.06
N GLN A 475 74.97 26.69 10.85
CA GLN A 475 74.76 28.11 11.25
C GLN A 475 75.07 29.23 10.21
N PRO A 476 74.55 30.48 10.38
CA PRO A 476 73.32 30.96 9.71
C PRO A 476 73.48 32.35 9.01
N PHE A 477 72.39 32.91 8.47
CA PHE A 477 72.10 34.34 8.16
C PHE A 477 73.25 35.30 7.73
N GLU A 478 73.13 35.93 6.54
CA GLU A 478 73.00 37.41 6.39
C GLU A 478 73.04 37.91 4.94
N ASN A 479 72.73 39.21 4.82
CA ASN A 479 72.29 40.02 3.69
C ASN A 479 73.34 40.42 2.63
N ASN A 480 72.80 40.95 1.52
CA ASN A 480 73.28 42.05 0.66
C ASN A 480 74.57 41.90 -0.16
N GLU A 481 74.45 42.11 -1.48
CA GLU A 481 74.96 43.27 -2.25
C GLU A 481 74.83 42.92 -3.76
N ARG A 482 74.07 43.67 -4.58
CA ARG A 482 74.39 44.91 -5.30
C ARG A 482 75.51 44.77 -6.34
N ILE A 483 75.23 45.27 -7.56
CA ILE A 483 76.08 45.85 -8.63
C ILE A 483 75.31 45.62 -9.97
N GLU A 484 74.57 46.62 -10.46
CA GLU A 484 74.95 47.65 -11.46
C GLU A 484 74.98 47.10 -12.89
N LEU A 485 73.97 47.43 -13.72
CA LEU A 485 73.81 48.61 -14.59
C LEU A 485 74.55 48.44 -15.93
N ASP A 486 73.79 48.42 -17.02
CA ASP A 486 74.19 49.08 -18.25
C ASP A 486 72.96 49.63 -19.01
N ASP A 487 73.25 50.66 -19.79
CA ASP A 487 72.52 51.89 -20.07
C ASP A 487 71.82 51.87 -21.45
N GLY A 488 70.86 52.77 -21.69
CA GLY A 488 70.25 52.88 -23.04
C GLY A 488 68.87 53.53 -23.20
N THR A 489 68.63 54.65 -22.53
CA THR A 489 67.94 55.88 -23.00
C THR A 489 66.62 55.88 -23.85
N VAL A 490 65.55 56.38 -23.19
CA VAL A 490 64.82 57.67 -23.44
C VAL A 490 63.50 57.74 -24.25
N ASN A 491 62.57 58.48 -23.61
CA ASN A 491 61.27 59.09 -23.99
C ASN A 491 60.01 58.24 -23.76
N SER A 492 58.95 58.71 -23.08
CA SER A 492 58.64 60.02 -22.47
C SER A 492 57.43 59.89 -21.54
N ASP A 493 57.31 60.82 -20.59
CA ASP A 493 56.40 60.89 -19.45
C ASP A 493 54.90 60.66 -19.70
N SER A 494 54.26 59.94 -18.78
CA SER A 494 53.06 60.43 -18.09
C SER A 494 52.92 59.78 -16.71
N VAL A 495 52.96 60.61 -15.68
CA VAL A 495 52.60 60.28 -14.30
C VAL A 495 51.07 60.21 -14.24
N ASP A 496 50.51 59.13 -13.71
CA ASP A 496 49.11 59.15 -13.25
C ASP A 496 48.99 58.73 -11.79
N THR A 497 48.91 59.76 -10.96
CA THR A 497 48.55 59.81 -9.54
C THR A 497 47.10 59.38 -9.28
N GLU A 498 46.65 58.23 -9.81
CA GLU A 498 45.25 57.78 -9.71
C GLU A 498 45.03 56.57 -8.77
N ALA A 499 46.10 55.98 -8.23
CA ALA A 499 45.99 54.76 -7.40
C ALA A 499 45.93 55.02 -5.88
N ILE A 500 46.31 56.21 -5.41
CA ILE A 500 46.30 56.55 -3.97
C ILE A 500 45.05 57.39 -3.60
N GLY A 501 44.39 58.02 -4.57
CA GLY A 501 43.10 58.72 -4.37
C GLY A 501 41.87 57.81 -4.27
N LYS A 502 41.94 56.57 -4.77
CA LYS A 502 40.79 55.63 -4.77
C LYS A 502 40.54 54.95 -3.42
N LEU A 503 41.52 54.87 -2.52
CA LEU A 503 41.34 54.23 -1.21
C LEU A 503 40.75 55.15 -0.13
N ILE A 504 40.75 56.47 -0.35
CA ILE A 504 40.24 57.47 0.62
C ILE A 504 38.84 57.98 0.21
N ILE A 505 38.42 57.81 -1.06
CA ILE A 505 37.11 58.26 -1.56
C ILE A 505 35.99 57.20 -1.41
N GLU A 506 36.31 55.91 -1.23
CA GLU A 506 35.28 54.87 -1.03
C GLU A 506 34.71 54.79 0.40
N THR A 507 35.28 55.52 1.36
CA THR A 507 34.77 55.54 2.76
C THR A 507 33.89 56.76 3.06
N GLN A 508 33.55 57.59 2.06
CA GLN A 508 32.74 58.81 2.24
C GLN A 508 31.49 58.92 1.33
N LYS A 509 30.95 57.81 0.83
CA LYS A 509 29.64 57.81 0.16
C LYS A 509 28.77 56.63 0.58
N HIS A 510 28.21 56.69 1.78
CA HIS A 510 26.84 56.26 2.08
C HIS A 510 26.49 56.81 3.46
N GLU A 511 26.09 58.09 3.55
CA GLU A 511 25.00 58.39 4.48
C GLU A 511 23.84 57.50 3.99
N ALA A 512 23.63 56.37 4.68
CA ALA A 512 22.59 55.43 4.32
C ALA A 512 21.28 56.22 4.35
N LYS A 513 20.72 56.46 3.17
CA LYS A 513 19.49 57.22 2.99
C LYS A 513 18.37 56.43 3.67
N ARG A 514 18.11 56.77 4.94
CA ARG A 514 17.11 56.12 5.79
C ARG A 514 15.74 56.40 5.18
N ILE A 515 14.94 55.36 5.05
CA ILE A 515 13.57 55.43 4.56
C ILE A 515 12.62 55.05 5.70
N SER A 516 11.53 55.79 5.82
CA SER A 516 10.41 55.40 6.68
C SER A 516 9.26 55.00 5.76
N LEU A 517 8.83 53.73 5.83
CA LEU A 517 7.70 53.24 5.06
C LEU A 517 6.42 53.79 5.69
N THR A 518 5.72 54.66 4.96
CA THR A 518 4.42 55.18 5.37
C THR A 518 3.35 54.08 5.30
N GLU A 519 2.18 54.31 5.89
CA GLU A 519 1.05 53.37 5.75
C GLU A 519 0.63 53.18 4.28
N VAL A 520 0.81 54.19 3.43
CA VAL A 520 0.57 54.10 1.98
C VAL A 520 1.57 53.16 1.32
N ASP A 521 2.83 53.20 1.75
CA ASP A 521 3.86 52.29 1.24
C ASP A 521 3.56 50.84 1.60
N LYS A 522 3.18 50.61 2.86
CA LYS A 522 2.82 49.27 3.36
C LYS A 522 1.56 48.75 2.68
N ALA A 523 0.55 49.58 2.42
CA ALA A 523 -0.65 49.18 1.68
C ALA A 523 -0.32 48.79 0.22
N SER A 524 0.62 49.51 -0.40
CA SER A 524 1.09 49.20 -1.75
C SER A 524 1.90 47.89 -1.79
N ILE A 525 2.76 47.65 -0.79
CA ILE A 525 3.49 46.38 -0.64
C ILE A 525 2.51 45.22 -0.41
N LEU A 526 1.48 45.40 0.44
CA LEU A 526 0.46 44.37 0.68
C LEU A 526 -0.31 44.03 -0.60
N THR A 527 -0.67 45.05 -1.39
CA THR A 527 -1.33 44.85 -2.69
C THR A 527 -0.44 44.04 -3.64
N GLN A 528 0.86 44.33 -3.69
CA GLN A 528 1.81 43.55 -4.49
C GLN A 528 1.98 42.12 -3.96
N PHE A 529 1.92 41.91 -2.65
CA PHE A 529 1.95 40.57 -2.07
C PHE A 529 0.77 39.73 -2.52
N LYS A 530 -0.46 40.30 -2.57
CA LYS A 530 -1.67 39.58 -3.01
C LYS A 530 -1.64 39.21 -4.50
N VAL A 531 -1.02 40.05 -5.34
CA VAL A 531 -1.03 39.88 -6.81
C VAL A 531 0.19 39.10 -7.35
N ASP A 532 1.35 39.11 -6.68
CA ASP A 532 2.54 38.38 -7.14
C ASP A 532 2.36 36.86 -6.98
N LYS A 533 2.36 36.13 -8.11
CA LYS A 533 2.04 34.68 -8.14
C LYS A 533 2.95 33.81 -7.26
N TYR A 534 4.20 34.24 -7.02
CA TYR A 534 5.15 33.49 -6.22
C TYR A 534 5.09 33.90 -4.75
N CYS A 535 4.74 35.15 -4.48
CA CYS A 535 4.45 35.65 -3.14
C CYS A 535 3.15 35.03 -2.59
N ASN A 536 2.08 34.98 -3.38
CA ASN A 536 0.77 34.49 -2.93
C ASN A 536 0.39 33.10 -3.44
N ALA A 537 1.36 32.22 -3.71
CA ALA A 537 1.12 30.89 -4.31
C ALA A 537 0.14 29.97 -3.53
N LYS A 538 -0.26 30.35 -2.30
CA LYS A 538 -1.21 29.61 -1.45
C LYS A 538 -2.33 30.49 -0.87
N GLY A 539 -2.55 31.70 -1.39
CA GLY A 539 -3.54 32.64 -0.85
C GLY A 539 -3.25 33.19 0.55
N GLN A 540 -2.03 32.99 1.07
CA GLN A 540 -1.66 33.35 2.45
C GLN A 540 -1.72 34.86 2.76
N TRP A 541 -1.81 35.72 1.74
CA TRP A 541 -1.96 37.17 1.91
C TRP A 541 -3.37 37.68 1.60
N ASP A 542 -4.32 36.82 1.19
CA ASP A 542 -5.66 37.23 0.73
C ASP A 542 -6.45 37.92 1.84
N ASP A 543 -6.42 37.35 3.05
CA ASP A 543 -7.12 37.88 4.23
C ASP A 543 -6.25 38.80 5.11
N SER A 544 -4.99 39.03 4.74
CA SER A 544 -4.07 39.85 5.52
C SER A 544 -4.48 41.32 5.49
N SER A 545 -4.49 41.95 6.67
CA SER A 545 -4.78 43.38 6.87
C SER A 545 -3.51 44.21 6.92
N LEU A 546 -3.63 45.53 6.69
CA LEU A 546 -2.51 46.46 6.79
C LEU A 546 -1.82 46.41 8.17
N ASN A 547 -2.62 46.33 9.23
CA ASN A 547 -2.12 46.19 10.61
C ASN A 547 -1.27 44.92 10.77
N SER A 548 -1.71 43.80 10.19
CA SER A 548 -0.95 42.54 10.27
C SER A 548 0.39 42.62 9.54
N LEU A 549 0.47 43.33 8.40
CA LEU A 549 1.72 43.55 7.68
C LEU A 549 2.65 44.53 8.42
N SER A 550 2.09 45.58 9.03
CA SER A 550 2.85 46.59 9.78
C SER A 550 3.68 46.00 10.91
N VAL A 551 3.21 44.91 11.55
CA VAL A 551 3.97 44.17 12.58
C VAL A 551 5.29 43.63 12.05
N TYR A 552 5.38 43.24 10.78
CA TYR A 552 6.60 42.67 10.21
C TYR A 552 7.72 43.71 10.07
N PHE A 553 7.38 44.99 9.93
CA PHE A 553 8.31 46.11 9.81
C PHE A 553 8.60 46.82 11.14
N GLN A 554 8.37 46.17 12.29
CA GLN A 554 8.67 46.76 13.60
C GLN A 554 10.06 46.37 14.14
N SER A 555 10.60 45.23 13.72
CA SER A 555 11.90 44.75 14.19
C SER A 555 12.57 43.86 13.13
N GLU A 556 13.88 43.67 13.28
CA GLU A 556 14.63 42.69 12.49
C GLU A 556 14.03 41.27 12.63
N GLN A 557 13.69 40.86 13.86
CA GLN A 557 13.17 39.51 14.14
C GLN A 557 11.85 39.24 13.41
N THR A 558 10.98 40.26 13.31
CA THR A 558 9.73 40.16 12.57
C THR A 558 9.97 40.23 11.06
N LEU A 559 10.92 41.03 10.58
CA LEU A 559 11.27 41.14 9.16
C LEU A 559 11.88 39.83 8.62
N ARG A 560 12.67 39.13 9.44
CA ARG A 560 13.27 37.81 9.13
C ARG A 560 12.24 36.74 8.78
N LYS A 561 11.00 36.87 9.26
CA LYS A 561 9.90 35.93 9.00
C LYS A 561 9.45 35.96 7.53
N PHE A 562 9.76 37.01 6.77
CA PHE A 562 9.48 37.03 5.34
C PHE A 562 10.28 35.96 4.57
N ARG A 563 9.64 35.31 3.61
CA ARG A 563 10.27 34.43 2.62
C ARG A 563 11.10 35.24 1.64
N ASP A 564 12.03 34.59 0.95
CA ASP A 564 12.91 35.27 -0.01
C ASP A 564 12.11 35.94 -1.14
N THR A 565 10.99 35.35 -1.55
CA THR A 565 10.07 35.90 -2.56
C THR A 565 9.39 37.19 -2.08
N GLU A 566 8.96 37.25 -0.82
CA GLU A 566 8.36 38.44 -0.19
C GLU A 566 9.39 39.57 -0.08
N LEU A 567 10.61 39.26 0.35
CA LEU A 567 11.70 40.23 0.43
C LEU A 567 12.08 40.82 -0.94
N ARG A 568 11.99 40.02 -2.03
CA ARG A 568 12.20 40.54 -3.39
C ARG A 568 11.12 41.53 -3.79
N VAL A 569 9.85 41.29 -3.43
CA VAL A 569 8.76 42.23 -3.70
C VAL A 569 8.97 43.54 -2.91
N ILE A 570 9.38 43.47 -1.64
CA ILE A 570 9.74 44.65 -0.84
C ILE A 570 10.92 45.42 -1.49
N VAL A 571 11.97 44.71 -1.91
CA VAL A 571 13.12 45.31 -2.61
C VAL A 571 12.71 45.99 -3.92
N ARG A 572 11.85 45.34 -4.73
CA ARG A 572 11.29 45.93 -5.96
C ARG A 572 10.54 47.22 -5.67
N TYR A 573 9.69 47.20 -4.65
CA TYR A 573 8.95 48.39 -4.21
C TYR A 573 9.89 49.53 -3.81
N ILE A 574 10.91 49.22 -2.98
CA ILE A 574 11.84 50.23 -2.47
C ILE A 574 12.71 50.81 -3.59
N ASN A 575 13.25 49.97 -4.48
CA ASN A 575 14.04 50.42 -5.63
C ASN A 575 13.24 51.37 -6.51
N ARG A 576 11.96 51.05 -6.77
CA ARG A 576 11.07 51.83 -7.63
C ARG A 576 10.68 53.18 -7.02
N ASN A 577 10.34 53.22 -5.73
CA ASN A 577 9.74 54.41 -5.11
C ASN A 577 10.76 55.31 -4.38
N TYR A 578 11.89 54.76 -3.94
CA TYR A 578 12.93 55.52 -3.23
C TYR A 578 14.23 55.68 -4.04
N ASN A 579 14.23 55.26 -5.31
CA ASN A 579 15.37 55.30 -6.23
C ASN A 579 16.63 54.62 -5.65
N MET A 580 16.42 53.44 -5.06
CA MET A 580 17.49 52.60 -4.50
C MET A 580 17.95 51.55 -5.53
N LYS A 581 19.17 51.02 -5.35
CA LYS A 581 19.75 49.97 -6.22
C LYS A 581 20.10 48.71 -5.43
N ILE A 582 19.12 48.13 -4.74
CA ILE A 582 19.29 46.86 -4.01
C ILE A 582 19.15 45.70 -5.00
N LYS A 583 20.08 44.74 -4.98
CA LYS A 583 20.05 43.59 -5.90
C LYS A 583 19.04 42.54 -5.42
N GLU A 584 18.02 42.25 -6.24
CA GLU A 584 17.03 41.20 -5.93
C GLU A 584 17.62 39.78 -5.86
N SER A 585 18.69 39.53 -6.63
CA SER A 585 19.39 38.25 -6.74
C SER A 585 20.31 37.93 -5.55
N GLU A 586 20.46 38.86 -4.60
CA GLU A 586 21.26 38.61 -3.40
C GLU A 586 20.63 37.56 -2.49
N LYS A 587 21.48 36.91 -1.69
CA LYS A 587 21.05 35.96 -0.66
C LYS A 587 20.11 36.68 0.33
N LYS A 588 19.11 35.96 0.84
CA LYS A 588 18.11 36.47 1.81
C LYS A 588 18.74 37.32 2.93
N GLU A 589 19.86 36.87 3.49
CA GLU A 589 20.53 37.55 4.60
C GLU A 589 21.12 38.91 4.24
N ALA A 590 21.69 39.04 3.04
CA ALA A 590 22.20 40.31 2.54
C ALA A 590 21.04 41.31 2.32
N LYS A 591 19.91 40.84 1.75
CA LYS A 591 18.70 41.65 1.59
C LYS A 591 18.14 42.11 2.93
N LEU A 592 18.10 41.24 3.94
CA LEU A 592 17.64 41.57 5.28
C LEU A 592 18.52 42.63 5.95
N GLN A 593 19.85 42.48 5.87
CA GLN A 593 20.79 43.49 6.36
C GLN A 593 20.55 44.85 5.69
N THR A 594 20.45 44.87 4.36
CA THR A 594 20.22 46.11 3.61
C THR A 594 18.88 46.74 3.97
N LEU A 595 17.81 45.96 4.11
CA LEU A 595 16.49 46.46 4.48
C LEU A 595 16.46 46.97 5.93
N CYS A 596 17.09 46.28 6.88
CA CYS A 596 17.17 46.74 8.27
C CYS A 596 17.94 48.07 8.36
N ASN A 597 19.07 48.18 7.66
CA ASN A 597 19.84 49.42 7.59
C ASN A 597 19.03 50.57 6.98
N LEU A 598 18.26 50.31 5.92
CA LEU A 598 17.41 51.30 5.28
C LEU A 598 16.24 51.75 6.15
N LEU A 599 15.65 50.82 6.91
CA LEU A 599 14.49 51.06 7.77
C LEU A 599 14.87 51.50 9.19
N SER A 600 16.15 51.76 9.46
CA SER A 600 16.66 52.13 10.79
C SER A 600 16.36 51.09 11.88
N MET A 601 16.31 49.81 11.51
CA MET A 601 16.19 48.71 12.47
C MET A 601 17.59 48.27 12.89
N GLU A 602 17.80 48.07 14.19
CA GLU A 602 19.02 47.44 14.68
C GLU A 602 19.09 46.01 14.12
N TYR A 603 20.13 45.75 13.32
CA TYR A 603 20.42 44.42 12.82
C TYR A 603 21.42 43.75 13.77
N SER A 604 20.93 42.89 14.64
CA SER A 604 21.74 42.08 15.53
C SER A 604 22.40 40.96 14.73
N SER A 605 23.67 41.13 14.37
CA SER A 605 24.50 40.06 13.80
C SER A 605 24.77 38.90 14.77
N ASP A 606 24.33 39.01 16.02
CA ASP A 606 24.78 38.19 17.17
C ASP A 606 24.04 36.86 17.36
N GLN A 607 23.09 36.48 16.49
CA GLN A 607 22.53 35.11 16.49
C GLN A 607 23.06 34.21 15.37
N SER A 608 24.16 34.61 14.71
CA SER A 608 25.01 33.66 14.00
C SER A 608 25.96 32.92 14.97
N HIS A 609 25.39 32.11 15.86
CA HIS A 609 26.03 30.88 16.33
C HIS A 609 25.98 29.78 15.25
N HIS A 610 26.04 30.16 13.97
CA HIS A 610 26.88 29.41 13.05
C HIS A 610 28.28 29.93 13.25
N HIS A 611 29.14 29.09 13.85
CA HIS A 611 30.58 29.19 13.77
C HIS A 611 31.03 29.90 12.49
N SER A 612 31.19 31.22 12.58
CA SER A 612 32.18 31.91 11.82
C SER A 612 33.46 31.29 12.35
N LYS A 613 33.92 30.26 11.65
CA LYS A 613 35.35 30.05 11.58
C LYS A 613 35.87 31.43 11.22
N ARG A 614 36.48 32.10 12.20
CA ARG A 614 37.62 32.98 11.98
C ARG A 614 38.24 32.50 10.67
N SER A 615 38.54 33.42 9.76
CA SER A 615 39.73 33.23 8.95
C SER A 615 40.89 33.07 9.95
N LYS A 616 41.05 31.85 10.48
CA LYS A 616 42.34 31.20 10.47
C LYS A 616 42.86 31.59 9.09
N ILE A 617 43.97 32.32 9.04
CA ILE A 617 44.94 32.19 7.95
C ILE A 617 44.69 30.81 7.38
N GLN A 618 44.06 30.75 6.21
CA GLN A 618 43.44 29.51 5.76
C GLN A 618 44.64 28.59 5.62
N GLN A 619 44.89 27.75 6.64
CA GLN A 619 45.98 26.79 6.59
C GLN A 619 45.77 26.16 5.23
N PRO A 620 46.75 26.27 4.31
CA PRO A 620 46.54 25.94 2.91
C PRO A 620 45.79 24.64 2.93
N LYS A 621 44.52 24.67 2.47
CA LYS A 621 43.62 23.52 2.61
C LYS A 621 44.43 22.34 2.17
N ARG A 622 44.61 21.37 3.08
CA ARG A 622 45.54 20.26 2.84
C ARG A 622 45.24 19.76 1.44
N LEU A 623 46.24 19.44 0.64
CA LEU A 623 46.06 19.10 -0.78
C LEU A 623 44.91 18.10 -0.98
N ALA A 624 44.75 17.17 -0.03
CA ALA A 624 43.63 16.25 0.12
C ALA A 624 42.22 16.88 0.16
N GLU A 625 41.99 17.99 0.86
CA GLU A 625 40.70 18.70 0.94
C GLU A 625 40.36 19.46 -0.35
N GLN A 626 41.37 20.03 -1.02
CA GLN A 626 41.20 20.67 -2.32
C GLN A 626 40.92 19.63 -3.41
N ALA A 627 41.72 18.55 -3.42
CA ALA A 627 41.52 17.37 -4.22
C ALA A 627 40.11 16.78 -4.03
N PHE A 628 39.67 16.58 -2.79
CA PHE A 628 38.34 16.08 -2.47
C PHE A 628 37.24 16.97 -3.06
N LYS A 629 37.37 18.29 -2.93
CA LYS A 629 36.40 19.25 -3.49
C LYS A 629 36.38 19.19 -5.02
N ILE A 630 37.53 19.12 -5.68
CA ILE A 630 37.66 19.02 -7.14
C ILE A 630 37.05 17.71 -7.64
N VAL A 631 37.41 16.57 -7.03
CA VAL A 631 36.88 15.24 -7.35
C VAL A 631 35.36 15.19 -7.13
N SER A 632 34.88 15.73 -6.00
CA SER A 632 33.44 15.78 -5.68
C SER A 632 32.62 16.63 -6.65
N ASN A 633 33.21 17.67 -7.24
CA ASN A 633 32.53 18.55 -8.19
C ASN A 633 32.63 18.07 -9.64
N ARG A 634 33.69 17.34 -9.99
CA ARG A 634 33.97 16.92 -11.38
C ARG A 634 33.51 15.50 -11.71
N LEU A 635 33.60 14.55 -10.78
CA LEU A 635 33.18 13.16 -11.05
C LEU A 635 31.68 12.99 -10.85
N LYS A 636 31.01 12.28 -11.76
CA LYS A 636 29.61 11.90 -11.59
C LYS A 636 29.51 10.86 -10.48
N LYS A 637 28.35 10.77 -9.83
CA LYS A 637 28.10 9.77 -8.78
C LYS A 637 28.26 8.35 -9.35
N SER A 638 27.80 8.11 -10.58
CA SER A 638 27.94 6.83 -11.28
C SER A 638 29.39 6.35 -11.33
N ASP A 639 30.32 7.24 -11.68
CA ASP A 639 31.72 6.88 -11.87
C ASP A 639 32.38 6.55 -10.53
N LEU A 640 32.02 7.29 -9.48
CA LEU A 640 32.44 7.00 -8.11
C LEU A 640 31.90 5.67 -7.61
N ASN A 641 30.66 5.33 -7.96
CA ASN A 641 30.07 4.05 -7.59
C ASN A 641 30.80 2.88 -8.25
N ILE A 642 31.19 3.01 -9.53
CA ILE A 642 31.97 2.00 -10.27
C ILE A 642 33.30 1.78 -9.56
N ILE A 643 34.10 2.84 -9.38
CA ILE A 643 35.43 2.76 -8.75
C ILE A 643 35.34 2.13 -7.36
N TYR A 644 34.35 2.52 -6.55
CA TYR A 644 34.24 1.99 -5.20
C TYR A 644 33.76 0.54 -5.17
N SER A 645 32.87 0.14 -6.09
CA SER A 645 32.43 -1.24 -6.22
C SER A 645 33.58 -2.15 -6.66
N GLU A 646 34.37 -1.73 -7.66
CA GLU A 646 35.57 -2.45 -8.12
C GLU A 646 36.61 -2.59 -7.01
N TYR A 647 36.72 -1.59 -6.14
CA TYR A 647 37.60 -1.66 -4.96
C TYR A 647 37.09 -2.63 -3.88
N LEU A 648 35.77 -2.67 -3.63
CA LEU A 648 35.18 -3.57 -2.64
C LEU A 648 35.16 -5.03 -3.12
N TRP A 649 35.03 -5.23 -4.43
CA TRP A 649 34.83 -6.54 -5.04
C TRP A 649 35.81 -7.63 -4.57
N PRO A 650 37.14 -7.43 -4.54
CA PRO A 650 38.06 -8.47 -4.08
C PRO A 650 37.84 -8.88 -2.62
N GLN A 651 37.46 -7.93 -1.75
CA GLN A 651 37.19 -8.21 -0.33
C GLN A 651 35.91 -9.02 -0.17
N GLU A 652 34.84 -8.60 -0.84
CA GLU A 652 33.53 -9.26 -0.81
C GLU A 652 33.61 -10.67 -1.44
N LEU A 653 34.36 -10.83 -2.54
CA LEU A 653 34.61 -12.11 -3.18
C LEU A 653 35.40 -13.06 -2.25
N GLN A 654 36.42 -12.54 -1.56
CA GLN A 654 37.19 -13.33 -0.59
C GLN A 654 36.32 -13.81 0.57
N MET A 655 35.46 -12.93 1.10
CA MET A 655 34.52 -13.27 2.17
C MET A 655 33.50 -14.31 1.70
N TRP A 656 32.99 -14.17 0.48
CA TRP A 656 32.07 -15.12 -0.12
C TRP A 656 32.70 -16.51 -0.27
N ASN A 657 33.94 -16.59 -0.77
CA ASN A 657 34.68 -17.85 -0.89
C ASN A 657 35.00 -18.52 0.46
N THR A 658 35.22 -17.74 1.53
CA THR A 658 35.55 -18.30 2.86
C THR A 658 34.34 -18.89 3.58
N VAL A 659 33.16 -18.30 3.40
CA VAL A 659 31.93 -18.76 4.08
C VAL A 659 31.39 -20.05 3.47
N HIS A 660 31.63 -20.29 2.18
CA HIS A 660 30.94 -21.34 1.44
C HIS A 660 31.84 -22.41 0.81
N ASN A 661 33.05 -22.59 1.34
CA ASN A 661 34.05 -23.49 0.76
C ASN A 661 33.68 -24.97 0.98
N THR A 662 32.81 -25.52 0.12
CA THR A 662 32.59 -26.96 -0.02
C THR A 662 33.50 -27.47 -1.14
N SER A 663 34.61 -28.10 -0.77
CA SER A 663 35.46 -28.79 -1.74
C SER A 663 34.81 -30.13 -2.11
N CYS A 664 34.57 -30.34 -3.41
CA CYS A 664 34.12 -31.64 -3.91
C CYS A 664 35.33 -32.54 -4.14
N ILE A 665 35.44 -33.62 -3.36
CA ILE A 665 36.50 -34.63 -3.54
C ILE A 665 36.42 -35.18 -4.96
N GLY A 666 37.52 -35.09 -5.72
CA GLY A 666 37.64 -35.68 -7.06
C GLY A 666 37.28 -34.76 -8.23
N LEU A 667 36.93 -33.49 -8.01
CA LEU A 667 36.68 -32.52 -9.08
C LEU A 667 37.75 -31.42 -9.06
N GLN A 668 38.28 -31.08 -10.23
CA GLN A 668 39.29 -30.02 -10.36
C GLN A 668 38.75 -28.67 -9.84
N GLU A 669 39.66 -27.87 -9.26
CA GLU A 669 39.44 -26.49 -8.85
C GLU A 669 39.14 -25.61 -10.08
N GLU A 670 37.90 -25.63 -10.53
CA GLU A 670 37.36 -24.62 -11.44
C GLU A 670 36.83 -23.43 -10.62
N GLU A 671 36.86 -22.24 -11.21
CA GLU A 671 36.24 -21.05 -10.63
C GLU A 671 34.75 -21.31 -10.36
N GLN A 672 34.35 -21.30 -9.08
CA GLN A 672 32.97 -21.56 -8.65
C GLN A 672 32.10 -20.34 -8.93
N PHE A 673 31.01 -20.53 -9.68
CA PHE A 673 30.00 -19.48 -9.88
C PHE A 673 28.91 -19.54 -8.81
N TYR A 674 28.63 -20.74 -8.28
CA TYR A 674 27.59 -21.01 -7.30
C TYR A 674 28.17 -21.73 -6.08
N VAL A 675 27.57 -21.50 -4.91
CA VAL A 675 27.94 -22.15 -3.65
C VAL A 675 26.73 -22.72 -2.91
N SER A 676 26.91 -23.78 -2.13
CA SER A 676 25.84 -24.35 -1.29
C SER A 676 25.52 -23.45 -0.10
N SER A 677 24.24 -23.41 0.29
CA SER A 677 23.83 -22.88 1.59
C SER A 677 24.06 -23.90 2.69
N TYR A 678 24.43 -23.48 3.89
CA TYR A 678 24.47 -24.36 5.06
C TYR A 678 23.22 -24.14 5.92
N SER A 679 22.48 -25.21 6.18
CA SER A 679 21.33 -25.18 7.08
C SER A 679 21.79 -25.43 8.51
N GLU A 680 21.64 -24.41 9.37
CA GLU A 680 21.97 -24.54 10.80
C GLU A 680 21.02 -25.49 11.54
N SER A 681 19.73 -25.50 11.18
CA SER A 681 18.73 -26.35 11.83
C SER A 681 18.95 -27.83 11.49
N ARG A 682 19.27 -28.12 10.21
CA ARG A 682 19.46 -29.48 9.71
C ARG A 682 20.92 -29.94 9.73
N LYS A 683 21.86 -29.04 10.07
CA LYS A 683 23.31 -29.26 10.15
C LYS A 683 23.90 -29.90 8.89
N GLN A 684 23.48 -29.40 7.73
CA GLN A 684 23.87 -29.96 6.44
C GLN A 684 24.05 -28.86 5.38
N PRO A 685 24.95 -29.05 4.41
CA PRO A 685 24.99 -28.25 3.19
C PRO A 685 23.81 -28.62 2.27
N GLU A 686 23.30 -27.63 1.56
CA GLU A 686 22.14 -27.75 0.69
C GLU A 686 22.34 -26.96 -0.60
N VAL A 687 21.84 -27.50 -1.70
CA VAL A 687 21.85 -26.82 -3.00
C VAL A 687 20.45 -26.50 -3.47
N ASN A 688 20.29 -25.30 -4.00
CA ASN A 688 19.05 -24.79 -4.55
C ASN A 688 19.24 -24.50 -6.04
N CYS A 689 18.35 -25.00 -6.89
CA CYS A 689 18.41 -24.72 -8.32
C CYS A 689 17.03 -24.50 -8.93
N ILE A 690 17.01 -23.99 -10.16
CA ILE A 690 15.79 -23.90 -10.97
C ILE A 690 15.61 -25.19 -11.75
N ASP A 691 14.35 -25.61 -11.87
CA ASP A 691 13.93 -26.76 -12.66
C ASP A 691 14.52 -26.73 -14.08
N SER A 692 15.19 -27.83 -14.43
CA SER A 692 15.88 -27.98 -15.71
C SER A 692 14.91 -27.97 -16.89
N SER A 693 13.70 -28.49 -16.75
CA SER A 693 12.68 -28.45 -17.81
C SER A 693 12.27 -27.01 -18.11
N HIS A 694 12.10 -26.19 -17.07
CA HIS A 694 11.82 -24.76 -17.21
C HIS A 694 12.99 -24.00 -17.84
N LEU A 695 14.23 -24.37 -17.51
CA LEU A 695 15.40 -23.77 -18.16
C LEU A 695 15.46 -24.13 -19.65
N LEU A 696 15.29 -25.40 -20.02
CA LEU A 696 15.31 -25.87 -21.41
C LEU A 696 14.28 -25.13 -22.27
N THR A 697 13.03 -25.08 -21.81
CA THR A 697 11.93 -24.45 -22.53
C THR A 697 12.12 -22.94 -22.68
N ARG A 698 12.69 -22.28 -21.66
CA ARG A 698 13.08 -20.86 -21.76
C ARG A 698 14.24 -20.63 -22.72
N MET A 699 15.23 -21.53 -22.77
CA MET A 699 16.32 -21.46 -23.75
C MET A 699 15.80 -21.63 -25.18
N ARG A 700 14.88 -22.58 -25.42
CA ARG A 700 14.15 -22.73 -26.69
C ARG A 700 13.41 -21.44 -27.08
N ARG A 701 12.62 -20.90 -26.16
CA ARG A 701 11.85 -19.67 -26.40
C ARG A 701 12.77 -18.51 -26.76
N LYS A 702 13.94 -18.42 -26.12
CA LYS A 702 14.90 -17.34 -26.37
C LYS A 702 15.62 -17.51 -27.71
N SER A 703 16.10 -18.70 -28.04
CA SER A 703 16.73 -18.99 -29.34
C SER A 703 15.75 -18.77 -30.51
N ALA A 704 14.51 -19.26 -30.39
CA ALA A 704 13.48 -19.05 -31.41
C ALA A 704 13.15 -17.56 -31.68
N LYS A 705 13.15 -16.72 -30.63
CA LYS A 705 12.93 -15.27 -30.76
C LYS A 705 14.14 -14.50 -31.31
N GLY A 706 15.33 -15.09 -31.27
CA GLY A 706 16.58 -14.42 -31.63
C GLY A 706 17.06 -13.37 -30.63
N GLY A 707 18.00 -12.54 -31.07
CA GLY A 707 18.66 -11.53 -30.24
C GLY A 707 19.55 -12.16 -29.16
N LEU A 708 20.12 -13.33 -29.45
CA LEU A 708 21.30 -13.85 -28.76
C LEU A 708 22.52 -13.29 -29.47
N ASP A 709 23.53 -12.86 -28.72
CA ASP A 709 24.68 -12.20 -29.33
C ASP A 709 25.45 -13.14 -30.25
N GLY A 710 25.77 -12.67 -31.44
CA GLY A 710 26.43 -13.47 -32.48
C GLY A 710 25.63 -14.63 -33.07
N LEU A 711 24.31 -14.74 -32.78
CA LEU A 711 23.43 -15.80 -33.27
C LEU A 711 22.17 -15.26 -33.96
N THR A 712 21.70 -15.94 -35.00
CA THR A 712 20.46 -15.63 -35.73
C THR A 712 19.43 -16.74 -35.56
N ASN A 713 18.16 -16.36 -35.39
CA ASN A 713 17.07 -17.34 -35.39
C ASN A 713 16.72 -17.85 -36.80
N GLU A 714 17.28 -17.24 -37.85
CA GLU A 714 17.04 -17.67 -39.24
C GLU A 714 17.63 -19.07 -39.52
N ALA A 715 18.66 -19.49 -38.78
CA ALA A 715 19.20 -20.86 -38.87
C ALA A 715 18.10 -21.90 -38.57
N TRP A 716 17.40 -21.76 -37.43
CA TRP A 716 16.28 -22.64 -37.06
C TRP A 716 15.12 -22.55 -38.06
N ARG A 717 14.84 -21.36 -38.62
CA ARG A 717 13.80 -21.19 -39.65
C ARG A 717 14.17 -21.89 -40.95
N THR A 718 15.43 -21.83 -41.35
CA THR A 718 15.94 -22.47 -42.57
C THR A 718 15.84 -23.98 -42.46
N VAL A 719 16.25 -24.54 -41.31
CA VAL A 719 16.05 -25.97 -41.00
C VAL A 719 14.57 -26.35 -41.00
N ALA A 720 13.70 -25.54 -40.40
CA ALA A 720 12.26 -25.80 -40.39
C ALA A 720 11.62 -25.74 -41.79
N LYS A 721 12.09 -24.84 -42.66
CA LYS A 721 11.65 -24.72 -44.06
C LYS A 721 12.12 -25.88 -44.93
N SER A 722 13.29 -26.47 -44.63
CA SER A 722 13.85 -27.57 -45.41
C SER A 722 13.02 -28.86 -45.30
N LYS A 723 12.22 -29.01 -44.22
CA LYS A 723 11.40 -30.20 -43.90
C LYS A 723 12.21 -31.50 -43.82
N LYS A 724 13.53 -31.41 -43.65
CA LYS A 724 14.42 -32.57 -43.49
C LYS A 724 14.53 -33.07 -42.05
N THR A 725 13.96 -32.33 -41.09
CA THR A 725 13.93 -32.67 -39.67
C THR A 725 12.48 -32.62 -39.14
N ALA A 726 12.26 -33.06 -37.90
CA ALA A 726 10.96 -32.93 -37.24
C ALA A 726 10.62 -31.47 -36.81
N LEU A 727 11.57 -30.54 -36.92
CA LEU A 727 11.36 -29.14 -36.57
C LEU A 727 10.45 -28.47 -37.61
N SER A 728 9.34 -27.88 -37.17
CA SER A 728 8.40 -27.18 -38.05
C SER A 728 8.43 -25.66 -37.83
N LEU A 729 7.96 -24.89 -38.81
CA LEU A 729 7.87 -23.43 -38.69
C LEU A 729 6.97 -23.00 -37.52
N GLY A 730 5.88 -23.73 -37.25
CA GLY A 730 5.00 -23.44 -36.10
C GLY A 730 5.71 -23.57 -34.75
N MET A 731 6.69 -24.47 -34.63
CA MET A 731 7.50 -24.63 -33.41
C MET A 731 8.48 -23.48 -33.20
N VAL A 732 8.91 -22.80 -34.27
CA VAL A 732 9.87 -21.69 -34.24
C VAL A 732 9.16 -20.32 -34.19
N ASP A 733 8.23 -20.06 -35.12
CA ASP A 733 7.64 -18.74 -35.32
C ASP A 733 6.42 -18.47 -34.42
N CYS A 734 5.54 -19.46 -34.28
CA CYS A 734 4.33 -19.31 -33.47
C CYS A 734 4.62 -19.56 -31.98
N ILE A 735 5.79 -20.15 -31.66
CA ILE A 735 6.15 -20.62 -30.31
C ILE A 735 4.96 -21.36 -29.68
N LEU A 736 4.36 -22.28 -30.46
CA LEU A 736 3.27 -23.13 -29.97
C LEU A 736 3.76 -23.80 -28.69
N GLU A 737 2.92 -23.71 -27.65
CA GLU A 737 3.18 -24.24 -26.31
C GLU A 737 4.61 -23.92 -25.79
N PRO A 738 4.83 -22.69 -25.27
CA PRO A 738 6.16 -22.21 -24.90
C PRO A 738 6.83 -23.02 -23.78
N MET A 739 6.09 -23.86 -23.07
CA MET A 739 6.53 -24.65 -21.92
C MET A 739 6.67 -26.16 -22.23
N THR A 740 6.55 -26.58 -23.50
CA THR A 740 6.61 -28.00 -23.86
C THR A 740 8.05 -28.49 -24.07
N VAL A 741 8.48 -29.47 -23.26
CA VAL A 741 9.81 -30.10 -23.30
C VAL A 741 10.04 -30.87 -24.61
N SER A 742 9.06 -31.62 -25.10
CA SER A 742 9.19 -32.39 -26.35
C SER A 742 9.51 -31.51 -27.56
N VAL A 743 8.90 -30.32 -27.63
CA VAL A 743 9.20 -29.32 -28.68
C VAL A 743 10.60 -28.75 -28.50
N ALA A 744 11.07 -28.55 -27.26
CA ALA A 744 12.43 -28.12 -27.00
C ALA A 744 13.46 -29.18 -27.39
N ASN A 745 13.19 -30.47 -27.14
CA ASN A 745 14.02 -31.59 -27.58
C ASN A 745 14.13 -31.65 -29.11
N THR A 746 13.03 -31.44 -29.82
CA THR A 746 13.06 -31.34 -31.29
C THR A 746 13.89 -30.14 -31.75
N HIS A 747 13.73 -28.98 -31.10
CA HIS A 747 14.41 -27.74 -31.42
C HIS A 747 15.93 -27.79 -31.23
N PHE A 748 16.40 -28.57 -30.25
CA PHE A 748 17.82 -28.81 -29.99
C PHE A 748 18.26 -30.23 -30.38
N SER A 749 17.59 -30.86 -31.34
CA SER A 749 17.90 -32.24 -31.74
C SER A 749 19.18 -32.33 -32.57
N GLN A 750 19.82 -33.50 -32.55
CA GLN A 750 20.99 -33.78 -33.39
C GLN A 750 20.69 -33.62 -34.88
N ALA A 751 19.46 -33.92 -35.32
CA ALA A 751 19.05 -33.73 -36.71
C ALA A 751 19.00 -32.24 -37.10
N VAL A 752 18.52 -31.38 -36.20
CA VAL A 752 18.52 -29.92 -36.40
C VAL A 752 19.95 -29.38 -36.40
N GLU A 753 20.78 -29.81 -35.45
CA GLU A 753 22.21 -29.48 -35.40
C GLU A 753 22.92 -29.83 -36.72
N HIS A 754 22.71 -31.05 -37.23
CA HIS A 754 23.34 -31.52 -38.46
C HIS A 754 22.93 -30.67 -39.67
N GLU A 755 21.64 -30.39 -39.83
CA GLU A 755 21.14 -29.57 -40.93
C GLU A 755 21.65 -28.11 -40.84
N MET A 756 21.79 -27.54 -39.64
CA MET A 756 22.42 -26.22 -39.46
C MET A 756 23.87 -26.21 -39.97
N ARG A 757 24.66 -27.24 -39.65
CA ARG A 757 26.03 -27.34 -40.15
C ARG A 757 26.08 -27.44 -41.68
N LEU A 758 25.15 -28.17 -42.30
CA LEU A 758 25.04 -28.25 -43.76
C LEU A 758 24.68 -26.91 -44.41
N ASN A 759 23.91 -26.08 -43.71
CA ASN A 759 23.54 -24.73 -44.16
C ASN A 759 24.64 -23.67 -43.90
N GLY A 760 25.71 -24.02 -43.17
CA GLY A 760 26.77 -23.09 -42.79
C GLY A 760 26.50 -22.30 -41.50
N ASP A 761 25.43 -22.61 -40.77
CA ASP A 761 25.02 -21.97 -39.52
C ASP A 761 25.80 -22.56 -38.31
N THR A 762 27.13 -22.49 -38.35
CA THR A 762 28.00 -23.22 -37.42
C THR A 762 27.81 -22.82 -35.96
N LYS A 763 27.63 -21.53 -35.65
CA LYS A 763 27.52 -21.05 -34.26
C LYS A 763 26.23 -21.49 -33.59
N GLU A 764 25.14 -21.50 -34.35
CA GLU A 764 23.81 -21.98 -33.95
C GLU A 764 23.82 -23.49 -33.78
N ALA A 765 24.50 -24.22 -34.69
CA ALA A 765 24.71 -25.65 -34.54
C ALA A 765 25.49 -25.98 -33.25
N GLU A 766 26.56 -25.25 -32.94
CA GLU A 766 27.30 -25.49 -31.69
C GLU A 766 26.46 -25.13 -30.45
N LEU A 767 25.61 -24.09 -30.48
CA LEU A 767 24.70 -23.82 -29.36
C LEU A 767 23.68 -24.96 -29.21
N CYS A 768 23.16 -25.45 -30.33
CA CYS A 768 22.25 -26.59 -30.37
C CYS A 768 22.91 -27.83 -29.73
N GLU A 769 24.15 -28.13 -30.11
CA GLU A 769 24.98 -29.19 -29.52
C GLU A 769 25.15 -29.00 -28.00
N ASP A 770 25.53 -27.81 -27.56
CA ASP A 770 25.81 -27.52 -26.15
C ASP A 770 24.56 -27.67 -25.27
N ILE A 771 23.41 -27.16 -25.72
CA ILE A 771 22.13 -27.31 -25.02
C ILE A 771 21.66 -28.77 -25.04
N ARG A 772 21.81 -29.47 -26.16
CA ARG A 772 21.49 -30.91 -26.28
C ARG A 772 22.31 -31.73 -25.31
N ASN A 773 23.63 -31.52 -25.26
CA ASN A 773 24.54 -32.23 -24.37
C ASN A 773 24.23 -31.93 -22.90
N TRP A 774 23.98 -30.66 -22.55
CA TRP A 774 23.50 -30.30 -21.23
C TRP A 774 22.21 -31.05 -20.87
N TRP A 775 21.21 -31.05 -21.76
CA TRP A 775 19.94 -31.74 -21.51
C TRP A 775 20.09 -33.26 -21.42
N LEU A 776 20.93 -33.88 -22.25
CA LEU A 776 21.27 -35.30 -22.14
C LEU A 776 21.85 -35.61 -20.74
N ALA A 777 22.69 -34.72 -20.21
CA ALA A 777 23.19 -34.85 -18.84
C ALA A 777 22.11 -34.66 -17.76
N GLU A 778 20.99 -34.00 -18.07
CA GLU A 778 19.84 -33.86 -17.17
C GLU A 778 18.87 -35.04 -17.21
N ASP A 779 18.60 -35.55 -18.42
CA ASP A 779 17.47 -36.43 -18.66
C ASP A 779 17.87 -37.89 -18.91
N GLU A 780 19.00 -38.15 -19.57
CA GLU A 780 19.36 -39.51 -19.97
C GLU A 780 19.79 -40.33 -18.76
N ALA A 781 19.34 -41.58 -18.65
CA ALA A 781 19.71 -42.48 -17.57
C ALA A 781 21.08 -43.16 -17.83
N GLY A 782 21.72 -43.67 -16.78
CA GLY A 782 22.93 -44.50 -16.93
C GLY A 782 24.24 -43.77 -17.27
N ILE A 783 24.22 -42.46 -17.55
CA ILE A 783 25.45 -41.66 -17.75
C ILE A 783 26.19 -41.49 -16.41
N PRO A 784 27.50 -41.85 -16.32
CA PRO A 784 28.33 -41.63 -15.14
C PRO A 784 28.49 -40.15 -14.76
N ALA A 785 28.72 -39.89 -13.47
CA ALA A 785 28.81 -38.53 -12.91
C ALA A 785 29.84 -37.64 -13.63
N GLU A 786 31.04 -38.16 -13.84
CA GLU A 786 32.14 -37.46 -14.54
C GLU A 786 31.74 -37.03 -15.95
N GLN A 787 31.18 -37.96 -16.73
CA GLN A 787 30.71 -37.69 -18.08
C GLN A 787 29.56 -36.66 -18.10
N ARG A 788 28.66 -36.68 -17.11
CA ARG A 788 27.62 -35.66 -17.00
C ARG A 788 28.18 -34.28 -16.72
N ILE A 789 29.25 -34.18 -15.94
CA ILE A 789 29.93 -32.90 -15.68
C ILE A 789 30.54 -32.39 -16.97
N GLU A 790 31.26 -33.23 -17.72
CA GLU A 790 31.84 -32.88 -19.02
C GLU A 790 30.78 -32.35 -20.01
N LEU A 791 29.65 -33.04 -20.12
CA LEU A 791 28.54 -32.63 -20.99
C LEU A 791 27.96 -31.26 -20.62
N ARG A 792 27.90 -30.92 -19.32
CA ARG A 792 27.45 -29.60 -18.85
C ARG A 792 28.51 -28.51 -19.00
N SER A 793 29.78 -28.87 -18.86
CA SER A 793 30.90 -27.92 -18.87
C SER A 793 31.02 -27.15 -20.19
N LYS A 794 30.63 -27.73 -21.33
CA LYS A 794 30.60 -27.02 -22.62
C LYS A 794 29.67 -25.81 -22.59
N LEU A 795 28.40 -26.01 -22.23
CA LEU A 795 27.42 -24.92 -22.12
C LEU A 795 27.85 -23.90 -21.06
N ARG A 796 28.32 -24.38 -19.90
CA ARG A 796 28.85 -23.52 -18.83
C ARG A 796 29.96 -22.60 -19.36
N SER A 797 30.95 -23.18 -20.05
CA SER A 797 32.11 -22.46 -20.58
C SER A 797 31.70 -21.43 -21.63
N ARG A 798 30.78 -21.79 -22.55
CA ARG A 798 30.21 -20.84 -23.52
C ARG A 798 29.56 -19.64 -22.83
N LEU A 799 28.75 -19.89 -21.80
CA LEU A 799 28.01 -18.83 -21.12
C LEU A 799 28.92 -17.94 -20.26
N MET A 800 29.98 -18.50 -19.68
CA MET A 800 30.93 -17.79 -18.80
C MET A 800 32.02 -17.03 -19.55
N SER A 801 32.39 -17.43 -20.78
CA SER A 801 33.57 -16.93 -21.53
C SER A 801 33.62 -15.42 -21.78
N SER A 802 32.51 -14.72 -21.60
CA SER A 802 32.31 -13.31 -21.98
C SER A 802 31.82 -12.45 -20.82
N VAL A 803 31.80 -12.99 -19.59
CA VAL A 803 31.36 -12.25 -18.40
C VAL A 803 32.54 -11.98 -17.48
N ASP A 804 32.70 -10.72 -17.12
CA ASP A 804 33.71 -10.27 -16.18
C ASP A 804 33.01 -9.71 -14.93
N PHE A 805 33.04 -10.48 -13.84
CA PHE A 805 32.39 -10.09 -12.58
C PHE A 805 33.13 -8.97 -11.83
N SER A 806 34.36 -8.64 -12.25
CA SER A 806 35.10 -7.52 -11.66
C SER A 806 34.64 -6.17 -12.20
N LYS A 807 33.88 -6.13 -13.31
CA LYS A 807 33.42 -4.89 -13.95
C LYS A 807 32.08 -4.40 -13.41
N PHE A 808 31.96 -3.10 -13.18
CA PHE A 808 30.74 -2.45 -12.71
C PHE A 808 30.25 -1.36 -13.69
N PRO A 809 28.92 -1.07 -13.77
CA PRO A 809 27.82 -1.74 -13.08
C PRO A 809 27.65 -3.20 -13.54
N PRO A 810 27.02 -4.06 -12.72
CA PRO A 810 26.71 -5.44 -13.13
C PRO A 810 25.83 -5.45 -14.39
N PRO A 811 25.81 -6.56 -15.14
CA PRO A 811 24.95 -6.69 -16.30
C PRO A 811 23.49 -6.37 -15.97
N GLY A 812 22.83 -5.65 -16.88
CA GLY A 812 21.44 -5.23 -16.73
C GLY A 812 20.45 -6.38 -16.96
N MET A 813 19.50 -6.18 -17.88
CA MET A 813 18.48 -7.19 -18.19
C MET A 813 18.99 -8.37 -19.01
N PHE A 814 20.10 -8.19 -19.73
CA PHE A 814 20.65 -9.20 -20.63
C PHE A 814 22.17 -9.34 -20.50
N ILE A 815 22.65 -10.57 -20.69
CA ILE A 815 24.06 -10.94 -20.85
C ILE A 815 24.19 -11.65 -22.19
N ASN A 816 24.90 -11.06 -23.16
CA ASN A 816 25.04 -11.60 -24.52
C ASN A 816 23.69 -11.99 -25.16
N GLY A 817 22.68 -11.14 -24.94
CA GLY A 817 21.31 -11.37 -25.39
C GLY A 817 20.48 -12.32 -24.52
N TRP A 818 21.08 -13.13 -23.64
CA TRP A 818 20.37 -13.98 -22.68
C TRP A 818 19.72 -13.15 -21.58
N PRO A 819 18.45 -13.39 -21.21
CA PRO A 819 17.87 -12.79 -20.01
C PRO A 819 18.73 -13.15 -18.79
N THR A 820 19.15 -12.15 -18.02
CA THR A 820 20.10 -12.32 -16.91
C THR A 820 19.67 -13.42 -15.92
N GLN A 821 18.37 -13.51 -15.62
CA GLN A 821 17.84 -14.57 -14.75
C GLN A 821 17.98 -15.98 -15.34
N LEU A 822 17.73 -16.14 -16.65
CA LEU A 822 17.88 -17.44 -17.32
C LEU A 822 19.35 -17.85 -17.37
N TRP A 823 20.22 -16.91 -17.75
CA TRP A 823 21.66 -17.11 -17.78
C TRP A 823 22.20 -17.55 -16.41
N GLU A 824 21.84 -16.82 -15.36
CA GLU A 824 22.24 -17.11 -13.98
C GLU A 824 21.73 -18.46 -13.50
N ALA A 825 20.47 -18.78 -13.76
CA ALA A 825 19.85 -20.02 -13.32
C ALA A 825 20.44 -21.26 -14.01
N VAL A 826 20.82 -21.16 -15.29
CA VAL A 826 21.48 -22.26 -16.02
C VAL A 826 22.84 -22.58 -15.40
N ILE A 827 23.68 -21.57 -15.19
CA ILE A 827 25.03 -21.80 -14.65
C ILE A 827 24.95 -22.23 -13.18
N ALA A 828 24.09 -21.59 -12.38
CA ALA A 828 23.86 -22.00 -11.01
C ALA A 828 23.36 -23.44 -10.92
N SER A 829 22.47 -23.87 -11.82
CA SER A 829 22.02 -25.27 -11.85
C SER A 829 23.13 -26.26 -12.17
N ILE A 830 24.04 -25.91 -13.10
CA ILE A 830 25.18 -26.75 -13.45
C ILE A 830 26.11 -26.91 -12.23
N ASP A 831 26.48 -25.80 -11.58
CA ASP A 831 27.38 -25.82 -10.44
C ASP A 831 26.74 -26.47 -9.20
N ALA A 832 25.46 -26.22 -8.91
CA ALA A 832 24.71 -26.87 -7.84
C ALA A 832 24.72 -28.41 -7.98
N LYS A 833 24.53 -28.92 -9.20
CA LYS A 833 24.55 -30.36 -9.51
C LYS A 833 25.94 -30.96 -9.44
N LYS A 834 26.97 -30.18 -9.75
CA LYS A 834 28.38 -30.54 -9.54
C LYS A 834 28.65 -30.72 -8.04
N ILE A 835 28.21 -29.76 -7.22
CA ILE A 835 28.35 -29.80 -5.75
C ILE A 835 27.60 -30.99 -5.16
N LEU A 836 26.38 -31.26 -5.64
CA LEU A 836 25.54 -32.34 -5.11
C LEU A 836 26.21 -33.73 -5.14
N TYR A 837 27.06 -34.03 -6.12
CA TYR A 837 27.81 -35.29 -6.13
C TYR A 837 28.68 -35.50 -4.89
N SER A 838 29.12 -34.42 -4.24
CA SER A 838 29.86 -34.50 -2.97
C SER A 838 28.95 -34.60 -1.75
N LEU A 839 27.68 -34.17 -1.86
CA LEU A 839 26.73 -34.14 -0.75
C LEU A 839 25.94 -35.44 -0.62
N VAL A 840 25.82 -36.22 -1.69
CA VAL A 840 25.12 -37.51 -1.67
C VAL A 840 26.12 -38.63 -1.29
N PRO A 841 25.84 -39.46 -0.26
CA PRO A 841 26.77 -40.49 0.22
C PRO A 841 27.23 -41.50 -0.84
N THR A 842 26.38 -41.79 -1.83
CA THR A 842 26.68 -42.73 -2.92
C THR A 842 27.55 -42.11 -4.02
N HIS A 843 27.81 -40.80 -3.96
CA HIS A 843 28.39 -39.99 -5.04
C HIS A 843 27.69 -40.16 -6.38
N LYS A 844 26.42 -40.57 -6.35
CA LYS A 844 25.57 -40.81 -7.51
C LYS A 844 24.20 -40.24 -7.19
N TYR A 845 23.51 -39.74 -8.22
CA TYR A 845 22.10 -39.42 -8.10
C TYR A 845 21.41 -39.47 -9.48
N ASN A 846 20.09 -39.62 -9.45
CA ASN A 846 19.16 -39.55 -10.53
C ASN A 846 18.88 -38.07 -10.80
N VAL A 847 19.41 -37.61 -11.91
CA VAL A 847 19.36 -36.20 -12.27
C VAL A 847 17.95 -35.72 -12.59
N ARG A 848 17.05 -36.63 -13.02
CA ARG A 848 15.63 -36.29 -13.24
C ARG A 848 14.94 -35.83 -11.95
N ALA A 849 15.45 -36.17 -10.77
CA ALA A 849 14.92 -35.68 -9.48
C ALA A 849 14.86 -34.14 -9.39
N PHE A 850 15.64 -33.42 -10.20
CA PHE A 850 15.65 -31.96 -10.29
C PHE A 850 14.69 -31.37 -11.32
N SER A 851 13.91 -32.22 -11.99
CA SER A 851 13.03 -31.84 -13.07
C SER A 851 11.56 -31.96 -12.66
N SER A 852 10.73 -31.03 -13.13
CA SER A 852 9.26 -31.14 -13.05
C SER A 852 8.72 -32.41 -13.73
N MET A 853 9.48 -33.06 -14.62
CA MET A 853 9.11 -34.35 -15.21
C MET A 853 8.88 -35.43 -14.16
N MET A 854 9.54 -35.36 -13.00
CA MET A 854 9.27 -36.29 -11.88
C MET A 854 7.93 -36.03 -11.20
N GLY A 855 7.44 -34.79 -11.27
CA GLY A 855 6.11 -34.42 -10.81
C GLY A 855 5.00 -34.71 -11.82
N GLU A 856 5.32 -34.91 -13.10
CA GLU A 856 4.31 -35.24 -14.13
C GLU A 856 3.55 -36.51 -13.80
N THR A 857 4.16 -37.50 -13.14
CA THR A 857 3.44 -38.71 -12.72
C THR A 857 2.35 -38.36 -11.70
N PHE A 858 2.67 -37.54 -10.69
CA PHE A 858 1.70 -37.06 -9.70
C PHE A 858 0.57 -36.27 -10.36
N PHE A 859 0.88 -35.31 -11.24
CA PHE A 859 -0.14 -34.52 -11.93
C PHE A 859 -0.94 -35.34 -12.95
N SER A 860 -0.34 -36.35 -13.58
CA SER A 860 -1.04 -37.29 -14.45
C SER A 860 -2.05 -38.11 -13.65
N GLU A 861 -1.67 -38.63 -12.48
CA GLU A 861 -2.62 -39.33 -11.60
C GLU A 861 -3.73 -38.41 -11.11
N LEU A 862 -3.40 -37.17 -10.76
CA LEU A 862 -4.38 -36.17 -10.36
C LEU A 862 -5.38 -35.84 -11.48
N THR A 863 -4.92 -35.77 -12.73
CA THR A 863 -5.77 -35.46 -13.89
C THR A 863 -6.65 -36.65 -14.32
N LEU A 864 -6.34 -37.89 -13.92
CA LEU A 864 -7.25 -39.03 -14.13
C LEU A 864 -8.61 -38.85 -13.43
N TYR A 865 -8.70 -37.96 -12.43
CA TYR A 865 -9.94 -37.63 -11.75
C TYR A 865 -10.72 -36.48 -12.39
N ASP A 866 -10.16 -35.81 -13.41
CA ASP A 866 -10.88 -34.80 -14.18
C ASP A 866 -11.96 -35.46 -15.05
N ARG A 867 -13.18 -35.55 -14.49
CA ARG A 867 -14.35 -36.13 -15.17
C ARG A 867 -14.74 -35.40 -16.46
N ARG A 868 -14.22 -34.20 -16.71
CA ARG A 868 -14.53 -33.40 -17.91
C ARG A 868 -13.63 -33.76 -19.09
N GLY A 869 -12.54 -34.50 -18.86
CA GLY A 869 -11.57 -34.84 -19.91
C GLY A 869 -10.83 -33.62 -20.48
N GLN A 870 -10.72 -32.52 -19.72
CA GLN A 870 -9.98 -31.33 -20.13
C GLN A 870 -8.48 -31.44 -19.84
N GLY A 871 -8.06 -32.48 -19.10
CA GLY A 871 -6.67 -32.71 -18.74
C GLY A 871 -6.13 -31.68 -17.75
N THR A 872 -7.01 -30.90 -17.11
CA THR A 872 -6.66 -29.88 -16.12
C THR A 872 -7.67 -29.87 -14.99
N VAL A 873 -7.17 -29.83 -13.76
CA VAL A 873 -7.98 -29.81 -12.53
C VAL A 873 -8.07 -28.36 -12.05
N THR A 874 -9.28 -27.86 -11.78
CA THR A 874 -9.44 -26.49 -11.24
C THR A 874 -8.94 -26.43 -9.79
N SER A 875 -8.55 -25.25 -9.29
CA SER A 875 -8.12 -25.08 -7.88
C SER A 875 -9.15 -25.61 -6.87
N ARG A 876 -10.44 -25.58 -7.20
CA ARG A 876 -11.53 -26.10 -6.36
C ARG A 876 -11.56 -27.63 -6.33
N GLU A 877 -11.37 -28.26 -7.49
CA GLU A 877 -11.33 -29.72 -7.63
C GLU A 877 -10.01 -30.29 -7.11
N PHE A 878 -8.92 -29.50 -7.19
CA PHE A 878 -7.59 -29.90 -6.74
C PHE A 878 -7.61 -30.36 -5.28
N GLY A 879 -8.22 -29.58 -4.39
CA GLY A 879 -8.35 -29.94 -2.98
C GLY A 879 -9.21 -31.18 -2.74
N GLN A 880 -10.14 -31.53 -3.65
CA GLN A 880 -10.95 -32.73 -3.54
C GLN A 880 -10.20 -33.98 -4.02
N TYR A 881 -9.33 -33.83 -5.02
CA TYR A 881 -8.66 -34.96 -5.67
C TYR A 881 -7.28 -35.26 -5.09
N ILE A 882 -6.63 -34.27 -4.46
CA ILE A 882 -5.28 -34.46 -3.93
C ILE A 882 -5.23 -35.49 -2.80
N ASP A 883 -6.22 -35.52 -1.90
CA ASP A 883 -6.27 -36.50 -0.81
C ASP A 883 -6.37 -37.92 -1.36
N THR A 884 -7.27 -38.16 -2.32
CA THR A 884 -7.40 -39.47 -2.99
C THR A 884 -6.14 -39.85 -3.78
N THR A 885 -5.45 -38.87 -4.37
CA THR A 885 -4.17 -39.10 -5.07
C THR A 885 -3.07 -39.50 -4.08
N ILE A 886 -2.99 -38.81 -2.93
CA ILE A 886 -2.06 -39.14 -1.85
C ILE A 886 -2.32 -40.55 -1.31
N GLU A 887 -3.58 -40.91 -1.05
CA GLU A 887 -3.95 -42.26 -0.58
C GLU A 887 -3.51 -43.34 -1.57
N LYS A 888 -3.71 -43.14 -2.88
CA LYS A 888 -3.22 -44.09 -3.90
C LYS A 888 -1.72 -44.21 -3.92
N LEU A 889 -0.99 -43.10 -3.82
CA LEU A 889 0.47 -43.13 -3.77
C LEU A 889 0.94 -43.85 -2.50
N HIS A 890 0.31 -43.63 -1.35
CA HIS A 890 0.59 -44.38 -0.12
C HIS A 890 0.36 -45.88 -0.28
N MET A 891 -0.76 -46.30 -0.87
CA MET A 891 -1.04 -47.72 -1.13
C MET A 891 0.02 -48.36 -2.06
N ARG A 892 0.56 -47.60 -3.02
CA ARG A 892 1.62 -48.09 -3.91
C ARG A 892 3.01 -48.14 -3.24
N LEU A 893 3.25 -47.24 -2.28
CA LEU A 893 4.51 -47.18 -1.54
C LEU A 893 4.61 -48.29 -0.48
N ASP A 894 3.48 -48.68 0.12
CA ASP A 894 3.40 -49.71 1.15
C ASP A 894 2.17 -50.62 0.93
N PRO A 895 2.20 -51.50 -0.10
CA PRO A 895 1.06 -52.35 -0.43
C PRO A 895 0.70 -53.32 0.71
N GLU A 896 1.68 -53.78 1.48
CA GLU A 896 1.51 -54.76 2.56
C GLU A 896 0.73 -54.21 3.75
N ARG A 897 0.79 -52.91 4.01
CA ARG A 897 0.00 -52.27 5.08
C ARG A 897 -1.50 -52.20 4.79
N TYR A 898 -1.90 -52.35 3.52
CA TYR A 898 -3.28 -52.26 3.07
C TYR A 898 -3.86 -53.59 2.57
N LEU A 899 -3.03 -54.64 2.55
CA LEU A 899 -3.43 -56.05 2.44
C LEU A 899 -3.75 -56.59 3.84
#